data_AF-A0A953PHD6-F1
#
_entry.id   AF-A0A953PHD6-F1
#
_cell.length_a   1.000
_cell.length_b   1.000
_cell.length_c   1.000
_cell.angle_alpha   90.00
_cell.angle_beta   90.00
_cell.angle_gamma   90.00
#
_symmetry.space_group_name_H-M   'P 1'
#
loop_
_entity.id
_entity.type
_entity.pdbx_description
1 polymer ?
#
loop_
_entity_poly.entity_id
_entity_poly.type
_entity_poly.pdbx_seq_one_letter_code
_entity_poly.pdbx_strand_id
1 'polypeptide(L)'
;MSDAQEIFVRAHTVVPQKRQRQGPSAPNWPKKVLVIDTETTTDAKQKLTFGAYRRLQLTPLGYQCIEEGLFYDDDLGSSQVDVLTRYIKDPSNLPGIEVKRFPPVSRLPLMNRSAFVERVFWKAIRKGDIVVGFNLPFDLSRLAVKAAPSDHGGWSFILSLRKNRTTGEMEPYPERPRVVIKSLDSKMAFIGLSSIRHPDEWPREARFLDLRTLGHALRDESYTLERACEAFRVPGKMKHKPTGRVTVNEIKYCREDVRATASLLNAMKKEFDQHPIDLRPDKAYSPASIAKAYLSIMEIGQPKAHFNVMDKELGISMQGYYGGRAEVRIRKTHVPVVHTDFTSQYPTVNALLGNWDLLTAESVRFEDCTNEIREMLQSLKPDDPYDPAFWKRLSFFALVRPENDILPVRTVYNGRTQNIGINFLTSDNAIWYAGPDVVSSALQTKRAPHVIKAIRIVPCGRQVSLTPTNLAGMVAIDPKSDDFFCHVIEQKSVHKPTNKGLSHFLKILANSGSYGLFVEVNQEKVSKPASVRILSGEILREKDLSEVEKTGGWYFPPLASLITAGGRLLLSMLEAAVAEAGGSYLFCDTDSLCIVSNEHGGLVPCPGGDYRLSDGSEAVKALSWKEVGQIATKFNRLNPYNDSLVRELLKIEDVNFVDSDPRKPRRQVFGHAISAKRYALYIKTDDGIKVVKASGHGLGYLCAPKEGMDVDSNAPHWITESWEWLLRKDLSLSYEEPAWLDLPAMMRMTLTSPSVMRTQRPEWLFPFNFFFLPLLSELDGYPAGCDRSNFKFITRYESDREKWKKLEGINLYDGQHYLTEMFPSGKQDKVVPESFRIILRLYFRRPESKSLAPDGSPCVADTRGLLKRASIIAGEIVPVGKETDRHWEQGEDISLVDFKVLEYRATTKMVVADTALREQIAKFTLRGLMRKTGLSQHTIEAMRAGKAVRRQSLRRIVESIR
;
A
#
# COMPACT_ATOMS: atom_id res chain seq x y z
N MET A 1 27.99 6.11 25.40
CA MET A 1 26.96 5.23 25.99
C MET A 1 25.72 5.43 25.14
N SER A 2 25.28 4.44 24.36
CA SER A 2 24.07 4.57 23.55
C SER A 2 22.86 4.43 24.46
N ASP A 3 21.99 5.44 24.50
CA ASP A 3 20.74 5.36 25.24
C ASP A 3 19.90 4.17 24.76
N ALA A 4 19.28 3.46 25.70
CA ALA A 4 18.38 2.36 25.39
C ALA A 4 17.21 2.85 24.51
N GLN A 5 16.88 2.10 23.46
CA GLN A 5 15.83 2.46 22.50
C GLN A 5 14.60 1.57 22.68
N GLU A 6 13.42 2.17 22.55
CA GLU A 6 12.17 1.41 22.53
C GLU A 6 12.12 0.47 21.32
N ILE A 7 11.76 -0.78 21.57
CA ILE A 7 11.63 -1.81 20.53
C ILE A 7 10.15 -2.12 20.31
N PHE A 8 9.70 -2.04 19.06
CA PHE A 8 8.29 -2.25 18.72
C PHE A 8 8.06 -3.65 18.12
N VAL A 9 7.16 -4.41 18.73
CA VAL A 9 6.84 -5.77 18.31
C VAL A 9 5.38 -5.89 17.92
N ARG A 10 5.05 -6.69 16.92
CA ARG A 10 3.66 -6.82 16.49
C ARG A 10 2.85 -7.66 17.48
N ALA A 11 1.57 -7.33 17.61
CA ALA A 11 0.65 -8.05 18.48
C ALA A 11 -0.47 -8.76 17.70
N HIS A 12 -0.87 -9.93 18.21
CA HIS A 12 -2.14 -10.55 17.94
C HIS A 12 -3.22 -9.92 18.84
N THR A 13 -4.36 -9.53 18.27
CA THR A 13 -5.46 -8.93 19.04
C THR A 13 -6.74 -9.73 18.88
N VAL A 14 -7.45 -9.90 20.00
CA VAL A 14 -8.69 -10.68 20.07
C VAL A 14 -9.82 -9.74 20.48
N VAL A 15 -10.85 -9.70 19.64
CA VAL A 15 -12.05 -8.90 19.83
C VAL A 15 -13.26 -9.84 19.83
N PRO A 16 -14.19 -9.76 20.81
CA PRO A 16 -15.40 -10.56 20.80
C PRO A 16 -16.23 -10.31 19.52
N GLN A 17 -16.35 -11.31 18.65
CA GLN A 17 -17.10 -11.19 17.39
C GLN A 17 -18.56 -11.63 17.55
N LYS A 18 -19.49 -10.86 16.98
CA LYS A 18 -20.86 -11.34 16.72
C LYS A 18 -20.84 -12.15 15.43
N ARG A 19 -21.33 -13.40 15.46
CA ARG A 19 -21.51 -14.24 14.25
C ARG A 19 -22.36 -13.49 13.23
N GLN A 20 -21.80 -13.20 12.06
CA GLN A 20 -22.58 -12.80 10.90
C GLN A 20 -23.23 -14.05 10.30
N ARG A 21 -24.56 -14.01 10.13
CA ARG A 21 -25.28 -15.05 9.39
C ARG A 21 -25.04 -14.84 7.90
N GLN A 22 -24.51 -15.86 7.22
CA GLN A 22 -24.48 -15.86 5.76
C GLN A 22 -25.92 -16.05 5.24
N GLY A 23 -26.34 -15.15 4.36
CA GLY A 23 -27.59 -15.30 3.61
C GLY A 23 -27.39 -16.23 2.40
N PRO A 24 -28.48 -16.64 1.73
CA PRO A 24 -28.40 -17.44 0.51
C PRO A 24 -27.58 -16.73 -0.58
N SER A 25 -26.83 -17.50 -1.37
CA SER A 25 -25.95 -17.00 -2.43
C SER A 25 -26.77 -16.37 -3.58
N ALA A 26 -26.45 -15.13 -3.93
CA ALA A 26 -26.95 -14.44 -5.11
C ALA A 26 -26.08 -14.80 -6.34
N PRO A 27 -26.64 -14.87 -7.56
CA PRO A 27 -25.86 -15.22 -8.74
C PRO A 27 -24.70 -14.23 -8.97
N ASN A 28 -23.56 -14.73 -9.47
CA ASN A 28 -22.37 -13.89 -9.76
C ASN A 28 -22.72 -12.71 -10.67
N TRP A 29 -23.53 -12.93 -11.70
CA TRP A 29 -23.96 -11.89 -12.64
C TRP A 29 -25.49 -11.81 -12.65
N PRO A 30 -26.09 -10.65 -12.30
CA PRO A 30 -27.53 -10.46 -12.41
C PRO A 30 -27.96 -10.41 -13.88
N LYS A 31 -29.26 -10.59 -14.13
CA LYS A 31 -29.82 -10.48 -15.49
C LYS A 31 -29.69 -9.07 -16.08
N LYS A 32 -29.58 -8.04 -15.24
CA LYS A 32 -29.51 -6.64 -15.66
C LYS A 32 -28.53 -5.86 -14.80
N VAL A 33 -27.93 -4.85 -15.41
CA VAL A 33 -27.02 -3.91 -14.75
C VAL A 33 -27.35 -2.48 -15.15
N LEU A 34 -27.04 -1.54 -14.28
CA LEU A 34 -27.11 -0.12 -14.52
C LEU A 34 -25.68 0.45 -14.54
N VAL A 35 -25.20 0.85 -15.71
CA VAL A 35 -23.91 1.55 -15.87
C VAL A 35 -24.17 3.05 -15.82
N ILE A 36 -23.38 3.77 -15.03
CA ILE A 36 -23.48 5.23 -14.89
C ILE A 36 -22.10 5.88 -15.01
N ASP A 37 -22.10 7.13 -15.47
CA ASP A 37 -20.97 8.05 -15.43
C ASP A 37 -21.50 9.49 -15.25
N THR A 38 -20.72 10.35 -14.62
CA THR A 38 -21.13 11.71 -14.28
C THR A 38 -20.12 12.77 -14.72
N GLU A 39 -20.63 13.81 -15.37
CA GLU A 39 -19.85 15.01 -15.71
C GLU A 39 -20.02 16.09 -14.68
N THR A 40 -18.93 16.77 -14.38
CA THR A 40 -18.87 17.75 -13.29
C THR A 40 -18.36 19.10 -13.76
N THR A 41 -18.66 20.14 -12.98
CA THR A 41 -17.95 21.41 -13.13
C THR A 41 -16.45 21.18 -12.96
N THR A 42 -15.64 21.93 -13.72
CA THR A 42 -14.17 21.91 -13.59
C THR A 42 -13.68 22.76 -12.42
N ASP A 43 -14.57 23.55 -11.82
CA ASP A 43 -14.30 24.18 -10.54
C ASP A 43 -14.20 23.14 -9.42
N ALA A 44 -13.61 23.53 -8.29
CA ALA A 44 -13.37 22.58 -7.22
C ALA A 44 -14.61 22.10 -6.47
N LYS A 45 -15.79 22.68 -6.73
CA LYS A 45 -17.02 22.08 -6.21
C LYS A 45 -17.27 20.74 -6.90
N GLN A 46 -16.80 20.58 -8.14
CA GLN A 46 -17.03 19.41 -9.00
C GLN A 46 -18.51 19.01 -8.97
N LYS A 47 -19.42 20.00 -9.02
CA LYS A 47 -20.86 19.76 -8.95
C LYS A 47 -21.30 18.97 -10.17
N LEU A 48 -22.28 18.10 -9.98
CA LEU A 48 -22.92 17.43 -11.11
C LEU A 48 -23.40 18.50 -12.10
N THR A 49 -23.08 18.31 -13.37
CA THR A 49 -23.70 19.07 -14.45
C THR A 49 -24.76 18.21 -15.10
N PHE A 50 -24.32 17.07 -15.65
CA PHE A 50 -25.16 16.02 -16.19
C PHE A 50 -24.43 14.68 -16.10
N GLY A 51 -25.11 13.61 -16.46
CA GLY A 51 -24.52 12.29 -16.57
C GLY A 51 -25.26 11.46 -17.59
N ALA A 52 -24.66 10.34 -17.95
CA ALA A 52 -25.24 9.36 -18.85
C ALA A 52 -25.42 8.03 -18.11
N TYR A 53 -26.38 7.24 -18.58
CA TYR A 53 -26.57 5.89 -18.07
C TYR A 53 -26.93 4.92 -19.19
N ARG A 54 -26.58 3.66 -18.97
CA ARG A 54 -27.06 2.53 -19.76
C ARG A 54 -27.61 1.45 -18.85
N ARG A 55 -28.81 0.97 -19.14
CA ARG A 55 -29.31 -0.28 -18.58
C ARG A 55 -28.98 -1.37 -19.57
N LEU A 56 -28.26 -2.38 -19.10
CA LEU A 56 -27.86 -3.51 -19.92
C LEU A 56 -28.61 -4.75 -19.46
N GLN A 57 -28.90 -5.64 -20.39
CA GLN A 57 -29.44 -6.97 -20.13
C GLN A 57 -28.41 -8.02 -20.54
N LEU A 58 -28.19 -9.00 -19.67
CA LEU A 58 -27.33 -10.13 -19.99
C LEU A 58 -28.00 -10.99 -21.06
N THR A 59 -27.32 -11.17 -22.19
CA THR A 59 -27.69 -12.04 -23.31
C THR A 59 -26.55 -13.03 -23.59
N PRO A 60 -26.71 -14.00 -24.52
CA PRO A 60 -25.62 -14.87 -24.93
C PRO A 60 -24.38 -14.14 -25.47
N LEU A 61 -24.53 -12.90 -25.95
CA LEU A 61 -23.43 -12.06 -26.43
C LEU A 61 -22.78 -11.21 -25.32
N GLY A 62 -23.24 -11.34 -24.08
CA GLY A 62 -22.84 -10.50 -22.95
C GLY A 62 -23.91 -9.48 -22.58
N TYR A 63 -23.56 -8.47 -21.80
CA TYR A 63 -24.45 -7.37 -21.46
C TYR A 63 -24.68 -6.47 -22.68
N GLN A 64 -25.92 -6.35 -23.10
CA GLN A 64 -26.34 -5.52 -24.22
C GLN A 64 -27.26 -4.39 -23.78
N CYS A 65 -27.09 -3.21 -24.37
CA CYS A 65 -27.86 -2.02 -24.02
C CYS A 65 -29.35 -2.17 -24.39
N ILE A 66 -30.24 -2.02 -23.40
CA ILE A 66 -31.70 -2.02 -23.56
C ILE A 66 -32.34 -0.63 -23.36
N GLU A 67 -31.60 0.29 -22.75
CA GLU A 67 -32.00 1.67 -22.47
C GLU A 67 -30.72 2.50 -22.27
N GLU A 68 -30.58 3.59 -23.01
CA GLU A 68 -29.54 4.61 -22.80
C GLU A 68 -30.25 5.94 -22.56
N GLY A 69 -29.75 6.75 -21.65
CA GLY A 69 -30.34 8.05 -21.36
C GLY A 69 -29.39 9.04 -20.70
N LEU A 70 -29.89 10.27 -20.55
CA LEU A 70 -29.17 11.37 -19.91
C LEU A 70 -29.94 11.84 -18.68
N PHE A 71 -29.21 12.30 -17.68
CA PHE A 71 -29.78 13.02 -16.55
C PHE A 71 -28.97 14.27 -16.24
N TYR A 72 -29.58 15.28 -15.62
CA TYR A 72 -28.91 16.53 -15.29
C TYR A 72 -29.19 16.98 -13.87
N ASP A 73 -28.31 17.81 -13.32
CA ASP A 73 -28.47 18.34 -11.97
C ASP A 73 -29.82 19.07 -11.79
N ASP A 74 -30.45 18.92 -10.63
CA ASP A 74 -31.78 19.50 -10.40
C ASP A 74 -31.76 21.04 -10.48
N ASP A 75 -30.60 21.66 -10.21
CA ASP A 75 -30.39 23.11 -10.22
C ASP A 75 -29.60 23.58 -11.48
N LEU A 76 -29.48 22.74 -12.52
CA LEU A 76 -28.77 23.10 -13.75
C LEU A 76 -29.43 24.30 -14.44
N GLY A 77 -28.62 25.30 -14.83
CA GLY A 77 -29.12 26.50 -15.49
C GLY A 77 -29.86 26.21 -16.80
N SER A 78 -30.95 26.95 -17.06
CA SER A 78 -31.87 26.70 -18.18
C SER A 78 -31.20 26.70 -19.55
N SER A 79 -30.19 27.56 -19.77
CA SER A 79 -29.42 27.59 -21.02
C SER A 79 -28.61 26.31 -21.26
N GLN A 80 -28.14 25.63 -20.21
CA GLN A 80 -27.44 24.35 -20.31
C GLN A 80 -28.42 23.18 -20.48
N VAL A 81 -29.58 23.24 -19.81
CA VAL A 81 -30.69 22.29 -20.02
C VAL A 81 -31.19 22.34 -21.46
N ASP A 82 -31.23 23.53 -22.07
CA ASP A 82 -31.58 23.70 -23.47
C ASP A 82 -30.61 23.00 -24.41
N VAL A 83 -29.31 22.97 -24.09
CA VAL A 83 -28.30 22.24 -24.89
C VAL A 83 -28.61 20.75 -24.87
N LEU A 84 -28.90 20.16 -23.70
CA LEU A 84 -29.31 18.75 -23.58
C LEU A 84 -30.61 18.49 -24.33
N THR A 85 -31.59 19.38 -24.19
CA THR A 85 -32.90 19.26 -24.84
C THR A 85 -32.80 19.32 -26.36
N ARG A 86 -31.96 20.22 -26.90
CA ARG A 86 -31.70 20.28 -28.35
C ARG A 86 -30.96 19.03 -28.82
N TYR A 87 -29.96 18.57 -28.06
CA TYR A 87 -29.19 17.36 -28.36
C TYR A 87 -30.09 16.13 -28.51
N ILE A 88 -31.05 15.91 -27.59
CA ILE A 88 -31.96 14.74 -27.65
C ILE A 88 -33.09 14.87 -28.70
N LYS A 89 -33.38 16.10 -29.16
CA LYS A 89 -34.39 16.36 -30.21
C LYS A 89 -33.81 16.19 -31.62
N ASP A 90 -32.50 16.32 -31.77
CA ASP A 90 -31.79 16.10 -33.01
C ASP A 90 -31.87 14.62 -33.42
N PRO A 91 -32.48 14.30 -34.58
CA PRO A 91 -32.70 12.92 -35.02
C PRO A 91 -31.40 12.17 -35.35
N SER A 92 -30.25 12.86 -35.48
CA SER A 92 -28.94 12.22 -35.63
C SER A 92 -28.41 11.61 -34.33
N ASN A 93 -28.90 12.04 -33.16
CA ASN A 93 -28.43 11.59 -31.85
C ASN A 93 -29.29 10.44 -31.30
N LEU A 94 -29.26 9.31 -31.99
CA LEU A 94 -30.02 8.12 -31.59
C LEU A 94 -29.42 7.46 -30.33
N PRO A 95 -30.25 6.83 -29.48
CA PRO A 95 -29.79 5.95 -28.40
C PRO A 95 -29.02 4.75 -28.93
N GLY A 96 -27.90 4.40 -28.29
CA GLY A 96 -27.07 3.22 -28.59
C GLY A 96 -27.67 1.92 -28.05
N ILE A 97 -28.92 1.61 -28.42
CA ILE A 97 -29.62 0.39 -28.01
C ILE A 97 -29.14 -0.77 -28.88
N GLU A 98 -28.70 -1.85 -28.25
CA GLU A 98 -28.13 -3.03 -28.91
C GLU A 98 -29.15 -4.18 -28.98
N VAL A 99 -30.15 -4.19 -28.09
CA VAL A 99 -31.24 -5.17 -28.10
C VAL A 99 -32.39 -4.65 -28.97
N LYS A 100 -32.68 -5.37 -30.06
CA LYS A 100 -33.77 -5.03 -30.99
C LYS A 100 -35.11 -4.90 -30.24
N ARG A 101 -35.76 -3.74 -30.39
CA ARG A 101 -37.08 -3.44 -29.84
C ARG A 101 -37.99 -2.93 -30.96
N PHE A 102 -39.27 -3.29 -30.89
CA PHE A 102 -40.29 -2.78 -31.80
C PHE A 102 -41.39 -2.07 -30.99
N PRO A 103 -41.68 -0.78 -31.24
CA PRO A 103 -40.98 0.11 -32.18
C PRO A 103 -39.55 0.46 -31.70
N PRO A 104 -38.63 0.86 -32.60
CA PRO A 104 -37.28 1.28 -32.22
C PRO A 104 -37.34 2.55 -31.36
N VAL A 105 -36.51 2.60 -30.31
CA VAL A 105 -36.42 3.79 -29.45
C VAL A 105 -35.69 4.88 -30.22
N SER A 106 -36.40 5.94 -30.59
CA SER A 106 -35.88 7.02 -31.44
C SER A 106 -35.35 8.23 -30.68
N ARG A 107 -35.46 8.26 -29.34
CA ARG A 107 -35.03 9.40 -28.51
C ARG A 107 -34.43 8.96 -27.18
N LEU A 108 -33.40 9.69 -26.73
CA LEU A 108 -32.82 9.54 -25.40
C LEU A 108 -33.80 10.11 -24.35
N PRO A 109 -34.14 9.36 -23.28
CA PRO A 109 -34.82 9.92 -22.13
C PRO A 109 -33.87 10.92 -21.44
N LEU A 110 -34.40 12.09 -21.15
CA LEU A 110 -33.73 13.15 -20.40
C LEU A 110 -34.51 13.39 -19.10
N MET A 111 -33.83 13.28 -17.96
CA MET A 111 -34.43 13.45 -16.64
C MET A 111 -33.62 14.43 -15.79
N ASN A 112 -34.26 15.14 -14.88
CA ASN A 112 -33.47 15.74 -13.79
C ASN A 112 -32.98 14.64 -12.83
N ARG A 113 -31.98 14.96 -12.02
CA ARG A 113 -31.30 14.03 -11.11
C ARG A 113 -32.28 13.36 -10.16
N SER A 114 -33.24 14.10 -9.61
CA SER A 114 -34.28 13.55 -8.72
C SER A 114 -35.14 12.49 -9.43
N ALA A 115 -35.59 12.76 -10.66
CA ALA A 115 -36.36 11.80 -11.43
C ALA A 115 -35.52 10.58 -11.84
N PHE A 116 -34.25 10.75 -12.19
CA PHE A 116 -33.34 9.65 -12.48
C PHE A 116 -33.14 8.73 -11.27
N VAL A 117 -32.87 9.32 -10.10
CA VAL A 117 -32.65 8.56 -8.86
C VAL A 117 -33.88 7.74 -8.49
N GLU A 118 -35.08 8.32 -8.54
CA GLU A 118 -36.31 7.59 -8.20
C GLU A 118 -36.74 6.58 -9.26
N ARG A 119 -36.68 6.94 -10.55
CA ARG A 119 -37.26 6.12 -11.64
C ARG A 119 -36.30 5.06 -12.18
N VAL A 120 -35.00 5.30 -12.08
CA VAL A 120 -33.96 4.44 -12.66
C VAL A 120 -33.08 3.82 -11.57
N PHE A 121 -32.38 4.64 -10.78
CA PHE A 121 -31.38 4.15 -9.81
C PHE A 121 -32.00 3.27 -8.72
N TRP A 122 -32.98 3.79 -7.97
CA TRP A 122 -33.65 3.00 -6.92
C TRP A 122 -34.42 1.82 -7.47
N LYS A 123 -34.99 1.96 -8.67
CA LYS A 123 -35.68 0.86 -9.35
C LYS A 123 -34.73 -0.28 -9.73
N ALA A 124 -33.49 0.03 -10.14
CA ALA A 124 -32.46 -0.96 -10.43
C ALA A 124 -32.06 -1.72 -9.15
N ILE A 125 -31.75 -0.99 -8.08
CA ILE A 125 -31.37 -1.59 -6.79
C ILE A 125 -32.48 -2.47 -6.22
N ARG A 126 -33.74 -2.00 -6.21
CA ARG A 126 -34.89 -2.79 -5.73
C ARG A 126 -35.08 -4.11 -6.49
N LYS A 127 -34.70 -4.14 -7.77
CA LYS A 127 -34.79 -5.34 -8.61
C LYS A 127 -33.60 -6.29 -8.45
N GLY A 128 -32.58 -5.90 -7.68
CA GLY A 128 -31.34 -6.66 -7.53
C GLY A 128 -30.38 -6.52 -8.72
N ASP A 129 -30.54 -5.49 -9.55
CA ASP A 129 -29.57 -5.15 -10.60
C ASP A 129 -28.27 -4.65 -9.94
N ILE A 130 -27.10 -4.92 -10.56
CA ILE A 130 -25.83 -4.31 -10.11
C ILE A 130 -25.72 -2.89 -10.67
N VAL A 131 -25.30 -1.94 -9.84
CA VAL A 131 -24.85 -0.61 -10.29
C VAL A 131 -23.35 -0.66 -10.59
N VAL A 132 -22.96 -0.27 -11.81
CA VAL A 132 -21.60 -0.37 -12.33
C VAL A 132 -21.09 1.02 -12.70
N GLY A 133 -19.81 1.29 -12.43
CA GLY A 133 -19.09 2.49 -12.88
C GLY A 133 -17.59 2.25 -12.91
N PHE A 134 -16.82 3.22 -13.40
CA PHE A 134 -15.37 3.23 -13.31
C PHE A 134 -14.95 4.36 -12.38
N ASN A 135 -14.38 4.05 -11.21
CA ASN A 135 -14.26 4.98 -10.07
C ASN A 135 -15.63 5.31 -9.44
N LEU A 136 -16.50 4.30 -9.36
CA LEU A 136 -17.91 4.40 -8.93
C LEU A 136 -18.17 5.22 -7.64
N PRO A 137 -17.30 5.21 -6.60
CA PRO A 137 -17.47 6.10 -5.45
C PRO A 137 -17.61 7.59 -5.82
N PHE A 138 -16.91 8.04 -6.87
CA PHE A 138 -17.01 9.41 -7.38
C PHE A 138 -18.40 9.67 -7.95
N ASP A 139 -18.89 8.83 -8.88
CA ASP A 139 -20.20 9.02 -9.51
C ASP A 139 -21.36 8.97 -8.51
N LEU A 140 -21.31 8.01 -7.57
CA LEU A 140 -22.31 7.89 -6.52
C LEU A 140 -22.35 9.13 -5.62
N SER A 141 -21.19 9.75 -5.37
CA SER A 141 -21.14 11.01 -4.62
C SER A 141 -21.83 12.15 -5.37
N ARG A 142 -21.75 12.19 -6.71
CA ARG A 142 -22.40 13.24 -7.52
C ARG A 142 -23.93 13.12 -7.57
N LEU A 143 -24.47 11.93 -7.33
CA LEU A 143 -25.92 11.73 -7.19
C LEU A 143 -26.47 12.17 -5.83
N ALA A 144 -25.59 12.39 -4.84
CA ALA A 144 -26.00 12.72 -3.48
C ALA A 144 -26.38 14.19 -3.33
N VAL A 145 -27.52 14.44 -2.69
CA VAL A 145 -27.95 15.81 -2.29
C VAL A 145 -27.29 16.24 -0.99
N LYS A 146 -26.92 15.29 -0.13
CA LYS A 146 -26.27 15.53 1.16
C LYS A 146 -25.40 14.34 1.54
N ALA A 147 -24.29 14.60 2.18
CA ALA A 147 -23.40 13.59 2.75
C ALA A 147 -23.24 13.79 4.25
N ALA A 148 -23.17 12.68 4.98
CA ALA A 148 -22.90 12.66 6.42
C ALA A 148 -21.86 11.58 6.75
N PRO A 149 -21.15 11.67 7.88
CA PRO A 149 -20.34 10.55 8.37
C PRO A 149 -21.21 9.32 8.65
N SER A 150 -20.67 8.12 8.39
CA SER A 150 -21.26 6.84 8.78
C SER A 150 -20.66 6.32 10.08
N ASP A 151 -21.39 5.46 10.78
CA ASP A 151 -20.99 4.89 12.08
C ASP A 151 -19.68 4.08 12.03
N HIS A 152 -19.29 3.61 10.84
CA HIS A 152 -18.09 2.78 10.61
C HIS A 152 -16.96 3.53 9.89
N GLY A 153 -16.99 4.87 9.93
CA GLY A 153 -15.89 5.72 9.47
C GLY A 153 -15.88 6.01 7.96
N GLY A 154 -16.96 5.70 7.23
CA GLY A 154 -17.13 6.04 5.82
C GLY A 154 -18.12 7.19 5.59
N TRP A 155 -18.42 7.52 4.34
CA TRP A 155 -19.47 8.47 3.97
C TRP A 155 -20.84 7.78 3.87
N SER A 156 -21.89 8.51 4.27
CA SER A 156 -23.30 8.13 4.12
C SER A 156 -23.99 9.18 3.25
N PHE A 157 -24.38 8.78 2.05
CA PHE A 157 -24.98 9.63 1.03
C PHE A 157 -26.50 9.54 1.05
N ILE A 158 -27.13 10.70 1.11
CA ILE A 158 -28.58 10.89 0.98
C ILE A 158 -28.84 11.27 -0.47
N LEU A 159 -29.62 10.45 -1.18
CA LEU A 159 -29.92 10.66 -2.61
C LEU A 159 -31.36 11.16 -2.82
N SER A 160 -32.25 11.00 -1.85
CA SER A 160 -33.65 11.42 -1.96
C SER A 160 -34.05 12.30 -0.78
N LEU A 161 -34.69 13.43 -1.07
CA LEU A 161 -35.36 14.28 -0.10
C LEU A 161 -36.87 14.19 -0.30
N ARG A 162 -37.63 14.47 0.74
CA ARG A 162 -39.07 14.71 0.66
C ARG A 162 -39.40 16.01 1.37
N LYS A 163 -40.48 16.66 0.94
CA LYS A 163 -41.05 17.77 1.70
C LYS A 163 -41.75 17.20 2.93
N ASN A 164 -41.35 17.64 4.11
CA ASN A 164 -41.99 17.27 5.36
C ASN A 164 -43.44 17.80 5.33
N ARG A 165 -44.41 16.93 5.60
CA ARG A 165 -45.85 17.28 5.52
C ARG A 165 -46.27 18.29 6.59
N THR A 166 -45.54 18.38 7.69
CA THR A 166 -45.82 19.24 8.84
C THR A 166 -45.05 20.55 8.77
N THR A 167 -43.74 20.51 8.51
CA THR A 167 -42.88 21.72 8.52
C THR A 167 -42.73 22.36 7.15
N GLY A 168 -43.05 21.65 6.07
CA GLY A 168 -42.82 22.12 4.70
C GLY A 168 -41.35 22.15 4.27
N GLU A 169 -40.41 21.82 5.16
CA GLU A 169 -38.97 21.78 4.87
C GLU A 169 -38.57 20.51 4.12
N MET A 170 -37.49 20.58 3.35
CA MET A 170 -36.93 19.40 2.68
C MET A 170 -36.14 18.57 3.69
N GLU A 171 -36.59 17.34 3.95
CA GLU A 171 -35.93 16.38 4.84
C GLU A 171 -35.45 15.14 4.07
N PRO A 172 -34.44 14.41 4.59
CA PRO A 172 -34.05 13.11 4.03
C PRO A 172 -35.27 12.19 3.94
N TYR A 173 -35.48 11.55 2.80
CA TYR A 173 -36.60 10.62 2.63
C TYR A 173 -36.36 9.37 3.49
N PRO A 174 -37.08 9.16 4.61
CA PRO A 174 -36.77 8.10 5.57
C PRO A 174 -36.95 6.67 5.03
N GLU A 175 -37.80 6.50 4.02
CA GLU A 175 -38.09 5.20 3.39
C GLU A 175 -37.05 4.80 2.33
N ARG A 176 -36.16 5.72 1.93
CA ARG A 176 -35.04 5.41 1.03
C ARG A 176 -33.78 5.17 1.86
N PRO A 177 -33.07 4.04 1.65
CA PRO A 177 -31.80 3.81 2.31
C PRO A 177 -30.76 4.81 1.81
N ARG A 178 -29.73 5.04 2.63
CA ARG A 178 -28.56 5.82 2.23
C ARG A 178 -27.54 4.91 1.56
N VAL A 179 -26.78 5.43 0.61
CA VAL A 179 -25.61 4.73 0.06
C VAL A 179 -24.43 5.00 0.99
N VAL A 180 -23.80 3.94 1.50
CA VAL A 180 -22.65 4.04 2.41
C VAL A 180 -21.40 3.61 1.66
N ILE A 181 -20.38 4.46 1.67
CA ILE A 181 -19.08 4.17 1.06
C ILE A 181 -17.98 4.27 2.11
N LYS A 182 -17.26 3.19 2.32
CA LYS A 182 -16.07 3.15 3.19
C LYS A 182 -14.86 2.79 2.34
N SER A 183 -14.01 3.78 2.06
CA SER A 183 -12.72 3.54 1.42
C SER A 183 -11.82 2.71 2.33
N LEU A 184 -11.13 1.75 1.72
CA LEU A 184 -10.04 0.99 2.34
C LEU A 184 -8.69 1.65 2.02
N ASP A 185 -8.53 2.07 0.77
CA ASP A 185 -7.38 2.78 0.23
C ASP A 185 -7.81 3.58 -1.02
N SER A 186 -6.84 4.09 -1.79
CA SER A 186 -7.08 4.84 -3.02
C SER A 186 -7.63 4.02 -4.20
N LYS A 187 -7.69 2.69 -4.10
CA LYS A 187 -8.08 1.76 -5.17
C LYS A 187 -9.38 0.99 -4.83
N MET A 188 -9.73 0.88 -3.55
CA MET A 188 -10.80 0.01 -3.08
C MET A 188 -11.74 0.72 -2.10
N ALA A 189 -13.05 0.49 -2.27
CA ALA A 189 -14.06 0.93 -1.32
C ALA A 189 -15.16 -0.12 -1.14
N PHE A 190 -15.64 -0.28 0.09
CA PHE A 190 -16.88 -0.99 0.36
C PHE A 190 -18.06 -0.08 0.11
N ILE A 191 -18.95 -0.50 -0.79
CA ILE A 191 -20.17 0.23 -1.13
C ILE A 191 -21.37 -0.64 -0.74
N GLY A 192 -22.32 -0.05 -0.01
CA GLY A 192 -23.53 -0.74 0.42
C GLY A 192 -24.64 0.22 0.78
N LEU A 193 -25.72 -0.32 1.36
CA LEU A 193 -26.83 0.48 1.89
C LEU A 193 -26.74 0.59 3.40
N SER A 194 -27.20 1.71 3.95
CA SER A 194 -27.44 1.87 5.39
C SER A 194 -28.58 0.96 5.88
N SER A 195 -28.87 0.98 7.19
CA SER A 195 -30.04 0.31 7.76
C SER A 195 -31.32 0.63 6.98
N ILE A 196 -32.05 -0.41 6.59
CA ILE A 196 -33.25 -0.35 5.76
C ILE A 196 -34.47 -0.40 6.66
N ARG A 197 -35.36 0.61 6.59
CA ARG A 197 -36.59 0.65 7.41
C ARG A 197 -37.64 -0.37 6.98
N HIS A 198 -37.73 -0.65 5.69
CA HIS A 198 -38.65 -1.63 5.09
C HIS A 198 -37.84 -2.72 4.38
N PRO A 199 -37.33 -3.74 5.10
CA PRO A 199 -36.44 -4.75 4.54
C PRO A 199 -37.03 -5.51 3.35
N ASP A 200 -38.36 -5.64 3.28
CA ASP A 200 -39.06 -6.36 2.20
C ASP A 200 -39.04 -5.62 0.86
N GLU A 201 -38.81 -4.30 0.86
CA GLU A 201 -38.78 -3.50 -0.37
C GLU A 201 -37.41 -3.49 -1.07
N TRP A 202 -36.36 -3.96 -0.39
CA TRP A 202 -34.97 -3.80 -0.83
C TRP A 202 -34.25 -5.15 -0.78
N PRO A 203 -33.28 -5.38 -1.68
CA PRO A 203 -32.48 -6.59 -1.58
C PRO A 203 -31.73 -6.62 -0.26
N ARG A 204 -31.58 -7.82 0.33
CA ARG A 204 -30.76 -8.04 1.54
C ARG A 204 -29.33 -7.53 1.37
N GLU A 205 -28.81 -7.61 0.15
CA GLU A 205 -27.52 -7.06 -0.21
C GLU A 205 -27.62 -6.32 -1.56
N ALA A 206 -27.53 -5.00 -1.52
CA ALA A 206 -27.39 -4.20 -2.73
C ALA A 206 -25.98 -4.36 -3.31
N ARG A 207 -25.89 -4.38 -4.64
CA ARG A 207 -24.65 -4.73 -5.32
C ARG A 207 -24.13 -3.56 -6.15
N PHE A 208 -22.87 -3.22 -5.92
CA PHE A 208 -22.16 -2.13 -6.57
C PHE A 208 -20.83 -2.68 -7.07
N LEU A 209 -20.49 -2.40 -8.31
CA LEU A 209 -19.28 -2.89 -8.95
C LEU A 209 -18.48 -1.73 -9.55
N ASP A 210 -17.32 -1.44 -8.94
CA ASP A 210 -16.34 -0.53 -9.51
C ASP A 210 -15.38 -1.31 -10.41
N LEU A 211 -15.41 -1.03 -11.72
CA LEU A 211 -14.52 -1.68 -12.68
C LEU A 211 -13.05 -1.31 -12.48
N ARG A 212 -12.75 -0.17 -11.84
CA ARG A 212 -11.38 0.18 -11.46
C ARG A 212 -10.85 -0.83 -10.44
N THR A 213 -11.65 -1.17 -9.43
CA THR A 213 -11.31 -2.17 -8.43
C THR A 213 -11.25 -3.58 -9.02
N LEU A 214 -12.22 -3.97 -9.86
CA LEU A 214 -12.21 -5.29 -10.50
C LEU A 214 -10.99 -5.48 -11.42
N GLY A 215 -10.63 -4.46 -12.20
CA GLY A 215 -9.43 -4.48 -13.04
C GLY A 215 -8.15 -4.63 -12.22
N HIS A 216 -8.06 -3.95 -11.07
CA HIS A 216 -6.96 -4.14 -10.13
C HIS A 216 -6.94 -5.55 -9.54
N ALA A 217 -8.09 -6.12 -9.19
CA ALA A 217 -8.16 -7.49 -8.67
C ALA A 217 -7.70 -8.54 -9.70
N LEU A 218 -8.04 -8.36 -10.98
CA LEU A 218 -7.65 -9.28 -12.05
C LEU A 218 -6.17 -9.17 -12.44
N ARG A 219 -5.60 -7.95 -12.46
CA ARG A 219 -4.31 -7.68 -13.11
C ARG A 219 -3.25 -6.96 -12.24
N ASP A 220 -3.55 -6.71 -10.97
CA ASP A 220 -2.68 -6.02 -10.00
C ASP A 220 -2.20 -4.63 -10.44
N GLU A 221 -2.96 -3.97 -11.32
CA GLU A 221 -2.63 -2.66 -11.89
C GLU A 221 -3.72 -1.63 -11.57
N SER A 222 -3.32 -0.36 -11.45
CA SER A 222 -4.28 0.75 -11.36
C SER A 222 -4.44 1.38 -12.73
N TYR A 223 -5.69 1.44 -13.21
CA TYR A 223 -6.01 1.96 -14.53
C TYR A 223 -6.75 3.30 -14.47
N THR A 224 -6.55 4.12 -15.50
CA THR A 224 -7.58 5.05 -15.99
C THR A 224 -8.52 4.27 -16.90
N LEU A 225 -9.73 4.79 -17.19
CA LEU A 225 -10.66 4.10 -18.10
C LEU A 225 -10.03 3.82 -19.47
N GLU A 226 -9.29 4.79 -20.03
CA GLU A 226 -8.58 4.65 -21.31
C GLU A 226 -7.56 3.50 -21.27
N ARG A 227 -6.66 3.50 -20.28
CA ARG A 227 -5.66 2.44 -20.12
C ARG A 227 -6.29 1.08 -19.83
N ALA A 228 -7.41 1.03 -19.13
CA ALA A 228 -8.15 -0.21 -18.93
C ALA A 228 -8.70 -0.73 -20.27
N CYS A 229 -9.31 0.12 -21.09
CA CYS A 229 -9.81 -0.29 -22.41
C CYS A 229 -8.70 -0.84 -23.29
N GLU A 230 -7.54 -0.18 -23.33
CA GLU A 230 -6.35 -0.66 -24.04
C GLU A 230 -5.88 -2.02 -23.51
N ALA A 231 -5.71 -2.14 -22.19
CA ALA A 231 -5.25 -3.37 -21.55
C ALA A 231 -6.19 -4.55 -21.81
N PHE A 232 -7.51 -4.32 -21.79
CA PHE A 232 -8.53 -5.33 -22.07
C PHE A 232 -8.91 -5.45 -23.56
N ARG A 233 -8.22 -4.72 -24.43
CA ARG A 233 -8.39 -4.74 -25.89
C ARG A 233 -9.83 -4.48 -26.34
N VAL A 234 -10.49 -3.54 -25.69
CA VAL A 234 -11.82 -3.04 -26.08
C VAL A 234 -11.71 -1.63 -26.65
N PRO A 235 -12.66 -1.19 -27.51
CA PRO A 235 -12.64 0.17 -28.03
C PRO A 235 -12.63 1.18 -26.89
N GLY A 236 -11.62 2.05 -26.90
CA GLY A 236 -11.43 3.11 -25.92
C GLY A 236 -12.50 4.20 -25.99
N LYS A 237 -12.23 5.30 -25.29
CA LYS A 237 -13.07 6.48 -25.27
C LYS A 237 -12.54 7.60 -26.17
N MET A 238 -13.35 8.63 -26.40
CA MET A 238 -12.91 9.85 -27.07
C MET A 238 -11.90 10.59 -26.20
N LYS A 239 -10.78 11.04 -26.79
CA LYS A 239 -9.86 11.95 -26.10
C LYS A 239 -10.51 13.31 -25.95
N HIS A 240 -10.71 13.74 -24.71
CA HIS A 240 -11.36 15.00 -24.40
C HIS A 240 -10.85 15.56 -23.08
N LYS A 241 -10.67 16.88 -23.01
CA LYS A 241 -10.36 17.58 -21.77
C LYS A 241 -11.66 18.19 -21.24
N PRO A 242 -12.16 17.77 -20.06
CA PRO A 242 -13.39 18.31 -19.52
C PRO A 242 -13.36 19.83 -19.43
N THR A 243 -14.41 20.47 -19.93
CA THR A 243 -14.60 21.93 -19.89
C THR A 243 -15.40 22.37 -18.66
N GLY A 244 -16.14 21.45 -18.04
CA GLY A 244 -17.01 21.72 -16.89
C GLY A 244 -18.33 22.41 -17.25
N ARG A 245 -18.69 22.39 -18.53
CA ARG A 245 -19.92 22.99 -19.08
C ARG A 245 -20.69 21.94 -19.85
N VAL A 246 -21.98 22.19 -20.07
CA VAL A 246 -22.80 21.34 -20.94
C VAL A 246 -22.62 21.76 -22.40
N THR A 247 -21.88 20.98 -23.18
CA THR A 247 -21.70 21.19 -24.63
C THR A 247 -21.98 19.89 -25.38
N VAL A 248 -22.19 19.97 -26.71
CA VAL A 248 -22.41 18.77 -27.54
C VAL A 248 -21.24 17.79 -27.45
N ASN A 249 -20.00 18.27 -27.39
CA ASN A 249 -18.81 17.43 -27.26
C ASN A 249 -18.76 16.72 -25.91
N GLU A 250 -19.12 17.42 -24.83
CA GLU A 250 -19.20 16.84 -23.48
C GLU A 250 -20.28 15.76 -23.41
N ILE A 251 -21.44 15.99 -24.02
CA ILE A 251 -22.52 15.00 -24.05
C ILE A 251 -22.08 13.74 -24.81
N LYS A 252 -21.40 13.91 -25.96
CA LYS A 252 -20.84 12.78 -26.72
C LYS A 252 -19.78 12.03 -25.92
N TYR A 253 -18.89 12.77 -25.26
CA TYR A 253 -17.84 12.21 -24.43
C TYR A 253 -18.41 11.37 -23.27
N CYS A 254 -19.33 11.91 -22.46
CA CYS A 254 -19.94 11.17 -21.35
C CYS A 254 -20.67 9.91 -21.83
N ARG A 255 -21.40 9.98 -22.96
CA ARG A 255 -22.02 8.79 -23.57
C ARG A 255 -21.00 7.73 -23.98
N GLU A 256 -19.87 8.16 -24.54
CA GLU A 256 -18.78 7.26 -24.92
C GLU A 256 -18.08 6.65 -23.69
N ASP A 257 -17.94 7.38 -22.57
CA ASP A 257 -17.38 6.85 -21.32
C ASP A 257 -18.28 5.76 -20.73
N VAL A 258 -19.61 5.94 -20.74
CA VAL A 258 -20.56 4.89 -20.34
C VAL A 258 -20.53 3.69 -21.30
N ARG A 259 -20.40 3.92 -22.62
CA ARG A 259 -20.25 2.84 -23.61
C ARG A 259 -18.94 2.06 -23.38
N ALA A 260 -17.84 2.76 -23.17
CA ALA A 260 -16.53 2.18 -22.92
C ALA A 260 -16.55 1.37 -21.61
N THR A 261 -17.16 1.90 -20.55
CA THR A 261 -17.38 1.20 -19.28
C THR A 261 -18.22 -0.08 -19.48
N ALA A 262 -19.28 -0.04 -20.28
CA ALA A 262 -20.07 -1.24 -20.62
C ALA A 262 -19.27 -2.28 -21.42
N SER A 263 -18.44 -1.84 -22.36
CA SER A 263 -17.55 -2.72 -23.14
C SER A 263 -16.50 -3.37 -22.24
N LEU A 264 -15.92 -2.59 -21.33
CA LEU A 264 -14.97 -3.06 -20.34
C LEU A 264 -15.59 -4.06 -19.36
N LEU A 265 -16.83 -3.82 -18.90
CA LEU A 265 -17.59 -4.76 -18.08
C LEU A 265 -17.70 -6.13 -18.75
N ASN A 266 -18.03 -6.18 -20.05
CA ASN A 266 -18.13 -7.43 -20.79
C ASN A 266 -16.77 -8.14 -20.93
N ALA A 267 -15.69 -7.40 -21.19
CA ALA A 267 -14.35 -7.96 -21.27
C ALA A 267 -13.87 -8.52 -19.92
N MET A 268 -14.02 -7.73 -18.84
CA MET A 268 -13.68 -8.17 -17.48
C MET A 268 -14.55 -9.34 -17.03
N LYS A 269 -15.85 -9.35 -17.36
CA LYS A 269 -16.72 -10.50 -17.10
C LYS A 269 -16.21 -11.76 -17.79
N LYS A 270 -15.87 -11.67 -19.08
CA LYS A 270 -15.35 -12.81 -19.85
C LYS A 270 -14.07 -13.37 -19.23
N GLU A 271 -13.16 -12.50 -18.79
CA GLU A 271 -11.92 -12.92 -18.09
C GLU A 271 -12.25 -13.51 -16.71
N PHE A 272 -13.12 -12.86 -15.93
CA PHE A 272 -13.52 -13.32 -14.60
C PHE A 272 -14.20 -14.71 -14.62
N ASP A 273 -15.06 -14.96 -15.61
CA ASP A 273 -15.78 -16.24 -15.77
C ASP A 273 -14.87 -17.41 -16.17
N GLN A 274 -13.62 -17.15 -16.59
CA GLN A 274 -12.64 -18.21 -16.82
C GLN A 274 -12.16 -18.85 -15.51
N HIS A 275 -12.31 -18.15 -14.39
CA HIS A 275 -11.89 -18.66 -13.09
C HIS A 275 -12.98 -19.57 -12.50
N PRO A 276 -12.71 -20.87 -12.27
CA PRO A 276 -13.67 -21.78 -11.65
C PRO A 276 -13.70 -21.57 -10.13
N ILE A 277 -14.14 -20.39 -9.69
CA ILE A 277 -14.16 -19.99 -8.28
C ILE A 277 -15.55 -19.51 -7.87
N ASP A 278 -15.92 -19.77 -6.61
CA ASP A 278 -17.13 -19.20 -6.00
C ASP A 278 -16.81 -17.83 -5.37
N LEU A 279 -16.51 -16.85 -6.22
CA LEU A 279 -16.27 -15.46 -5.83
C LEU A 279 -17.16 -14.54 -6.67
N ARG A 280 -17.89 -13.65 -6.01
CA ARG A 280 -18.63 -12.62 -6.74
C ARG A 280 -17.71 -11.51 -7.23
N PRO A 281 -17.92 -10.95 -8.44
CA PRO A 281 -17.10 -9.86 -8.98
C PRO A 281 -17.13 -8.60 -8.09
N ASP A 282 -18.27 -8.30 -7.46
CA ASP A 282 -18.42 -7.17 -6.52
C ASP A 282 -17.77 -7.41 -5.14
N LYS A 283 -17.15 -8.57 -4.94
CA LYS A 283 -16.34 -8.92 -3.76
C LYS A 283 -14.87 -9.18 -4.11
N ALA A 284 -14.51 -9.10 -5.39
CA ALA A 284 -13.12 -9.19 -5.85
C ALA A 284 -12.43 -7.83 -5.69
N TYR A 285 -11.95 -7.55 -4.48
CA TYR A 285 -11.33 -6.25 -4.16
C TYR A 285 -9.85 -6.17 -4.57
N SER A 286 -9.17 -7.30 -4.55
CA SER A 286 -7.72 -7.40 -4.78
C SER A 286 -7.36 -8.76 -5.37
N PRO A 287 -6.14 -8.93 -5.92
CA PRO A 287 -5.70 -10.25 -6.38
C PRO A 287 -5.71 -11.31 -5.28
N ALA A 288 -5.46 -10.92 -4.03
CA ALA A 288 -5.57 -11.81 -2.88
C ALA A 288 -7.00 -12.34 -2.67
N SER A 289 -8.04 -11.62 -3.12
CA SER A 289 -9.43 -12.11 -3.09
C SER A 289 -9.61 -13.32 -4.01
N ILE A 290 -9.01 -13.28 -5.20
CA ILE A 290 -9.01 -14.37 -6.18
C ILE A 290 -8.16 -15.55 -5.65
N ALA A 291 -6.97 -15.27 -5.09
CA ALA A 291 -6.12 -16.31 -4.50
C ALA A 291 -6.85 -17.08 -3.38
N LYS A 292 -7.51 -16.38 -2.46
CA LYS A 292 -8.33 -17.00 -1.40
C LYS A 292 -9.48 -17.84 -1.95
N ALA A 293 -10.09 -17.40 -3.05
CA ALA A 293 -11.17 -18.15 -3.69
C ALA A 293 -10.66 -19.44 -4.34
N TYR A 294 -9.45 -19.43 -4.91
CA TYR A 294 -8.78 -20.65 -5.37
C TYR A 294 -8.45 -21.62 -4.24
N LEU A 295 -7.90 -21.11 -3.13
CA LEU A 295 -7.66 -21.98 -1.97
C LEU A 295 -8.97 -22.56 -1.42
N SER A 296 -10.06 -21.78 -1.44
CA SER A 296 -11.39 -22.24 -0.99
C SER A 296 -12.00 -23.29 -1.93
N ILE A 297 -11.90 -23.13 -3.25
CA ILE A 297 -12.45 -24.11 -4.20
C ILE A 297 -11.65 -25.42 -4.21
N MET A 298 -10.37 -25.38 -3.83
CA MET A 298 -9.55 -26.57 -3.55
C MET A 298 -9.90 -27.23 -2.20
N GLU A 299 -10.93 -26.74 -1.50
CA GLU A 299 -11.41 -27.22 -0.20
C GLU A 299 -10.35 -27.21 0.92
N ILE A 300 -9.41 -26.27 0.83
CA ILE A 300 -8.44 -26.00 1.89
C ILE A 300 -9.14 -25.25 3.02
N GLY A 301 -8.97 -25.75 4.25
CA GLY A 301 -9.61 -25.19 5.43
C GLY A 301 -9.05 -23.81 5.73
N GLN A 302 -9.91 -22.81 5.95
CA GLN A 302 -9.47 -21.49 6.36
C GLN A 302 -8.75 -21.57 7.71
N PRO A 303 -7.44 -21.28 7.83
CA PRO A 303 -6.66 -21.56 9.03
C PRO A 303 -7.27 -21.04 10.33
N LYS A 304 -7.87 -19.84 10.31
CA LYS A 304 -8.51 -19.22 11.48
C LYS A 304 -9.68 -20.03 12.04
N ALA A 305 -10.43 -20.71 11.18
CA ALA A 305 -11.60 -21.52 11.56
C ALA A 305 -11.27 -23.02 11.65
N HIS A 306 -10.29 -23.47 10.87
CA HIS A 306 -9.89 -24.87 10.71
C HIS A 306 -8.91 -25.31 11.80
N PHE A 307 -7.85 -24.54 12.06
CA PHE A 307 -6.85 -24.93 13.05
C PHE A 307 -7.24 -24.49 14.46
N ASN A 308 -7.14 -25.42 15.41
CA ASN A 308 -7.30 -25.14 16.83
C ASN A 308 -5.98 -24.66 17.44
N VAL A 309 -5.63 -23.40 17.18
CA VAL A 309 -4.39 -22.74 17.66
C VAL A 309 -4.70 -21.76 18.77
N MET A 310 -3.88 -21.77 19.82
CA MET A 310 -4.03 -20.88 20.96
C MET A 310 -3.65 -19.44 20.58
N ASP A 311 -4.37 -18.45 21.11
CA ASP A 311 -4.04 -17.03 20.92
C ASP A 311 -2.58 -16.70 21.32
N LYS A 312 -2.02 -17.44 22.29
CA LYS A 312 -0.60 -17.29 22.71
C LYS A 312 0.37 -17.65 21.59
N GLU A 313 0.11 -18.71 20.83
CA GLU A 313 0.95 -19.16 19.71
C GLU A 313 0.87 -18.16 18.54
N LEU A 314 -0.32 -17.61 18.30
CA LEU A 314 -0.52 -16.49 17.37
C LEU A 314 0.22 -15.22 17.83
N GLY A 315 0.24 -14.96 19.15
CA GLY A 315 0.99 -13.86 19.75
C GLY A 315 2.51 -14.02 19.62
N ILE A 316 3.05 -15.24 19.79
CA ILE A 316 4.47 -15.56 19.60
C ILE A 316 4.89 -15.31 18.15
N SER A 317 4.13 -15.87 17.21
CA SER A 317 4.41 -15.72 15.79
C SER A 317 4.27 -14.27 15.31
N MET A 318 3.29 -13.52 15.82
CA MET A 318 3.19 -12.07 15.55
C MET A 318 4.38 -11.29 16.13
N GLN A 319 4.92 -11.63 17.30
CA GLN A 319 6.11 -10.96 17.84
C GLN A 319 7.32 -11.11 16.90
N GLY A 320 7.50 -12.29 16.31
CA GLY A 320 8.53 -12.57 15.30
C GLY A 320 8.24 -12.02 13.90
N TYR A 321 7.13 -11.28 13.70
CA TYR A 321 6.75 -10.77 12.37
C TYR A 321 7.46 -9.45 12.00
N TYR A 322 8.31 -9.53 10.98
CA TYR A 322 8.96 -8.41 10.32
C TYR A 322 8.76 -8.49 8.80
N GLY A 323 8.74 -7.35 8.11
CA GLY A 323 8.65 -7.27 6.65
C GLY A 323 9.96 -7.62 5.92
N GLY A 324 10.03 -7.33 4.63
CA GLY A 324 11.25 -7.51 3.84
C GLY A 324 12.43 -6.67 4.33
N ARG A 325 13.66 -7.12 4.03
CA ARG A 325 14.90 -6.38 4.31
C ARG A 325 15.16 -5.39 3.15
N ALA A 326 15.41 -4.13 3.46
CA ALA A 326 15.85 -3.14 2.48
C ALA A 326 16.82 -2.15 3.12
N GLU A 327 17.99 -1.93 2.55
CA GLU A 327 19.03 -1.06 3.12
C GLU A 327 20.08 -0.68 2.08
N VAL A 328 20.84 0.37 2.37
CA VAL A 328 22.05 0.75 1.62
C VAL A 328 23.28 0.38 2.42
N ARG A 329 24.26 -0.22 1.76
CA ARG A 329 25.56 -0.60 2.34
C ARG A 329 26.68 0.29 1.85
N ILE A 330 26.66 0.75 0.60
CA ILE A 330 27.55 1.80 0.08
C ILE A 330 26.71 3.01 -0.31
N ARG A 331 26.94 4.13 0.37
CA ARG A 331 26.11 5.34 0.20
C ARG A 331 26.84 6.41 -0.60
N LYS A 332 26.15 7.00 -1.58
CA LYS A 332 26.64 8.15 -2.37
C LYS A 332 28.05 7.98 -2.95
N THR A 333 28.38 6.75 -3.31
CA THR A 333 29.63 6.39 -3.96
C THR A 333 29.29 5.57 -5.19
N HIS A 334 29.81 5.99 -6.34
CA HIS A 334 29.58 5.32 -7.61
C HIS A 334 30.46 4.08 -7.69
N VAL A 335 29.85 2.91 -7.85
CA VAL A 335 30.57 1.64 -7.90
C VAL A 335 30.07 0.79 -9.08
N PRO A 336 30.95 -0.01 -9.71
CA PRO A 336 30.51 -0.97 -10.71
C PRO A 336 29.70 -2.08 -10.03
N VAL A 337 28.61 -2.54 -10.65
CA VAL A 337 27.69 -3.49 -10.01
C VAL A 337 27.16 -4.58 -10.93
N VAL A 338 26.81 -5.70 -10.31
CA VAL A 338 25.90 -6.71 -10.86
C VAL A 338 24.65 -6.74 -9.98
N HIS A 339 23.49 -6.47 -10.57
CA HIS A 339 22.21 -6.54 -9.85
C HIS A 339 21.69 -7.98 -9.91
N THR A 340 21.47 -8.57 -8.73
CA THR A 340 20.95 -9.94 -8.60
C THR A 340 19.60 -9.94 -7.88
N ASP A 341 18.73 -10.88 -8.25
CA ASP A 341 17.34 -10.97 -7.75
C ASP A 341 16.91 -12.44 -7.58
N PHE A 342 16.25 -12.75 -6.45
CA PHE A 342 15.74 -14.10 -6.19
C PHE A 342 14.42 -14.34 -6.94
N THR A 343 14.40 -15.37 -7.78
CA THR A 343 13.19 -15.81 -8.47
C THR A 343 12.10 -16.15 -7.47
N SER A 344 11.02 -15.36 -7.47
CA SER A 344 9.81 -15.63 -6.70
C SER A 344 10.12 -15.93 -5.22
N GLN A 345 10.86 -15.04 -4.56
CA GLN A 345 11.45 -15.32 -3.24
C GLN A 345 10.47 -15.93 -2.22
N TYR A 346 9.28 -15.36 -2.03
CA TYR A 346 8.31 -15.89 -1.06
C TYR A 346 7.69 -17.25 -1.46
N PRO A 347 7.25 -17.47 -2.72
CA PRO A 347 6.95 -18.82 -3.20
C PRO A 347 8.08 -19.84 -2.97
N THR A 348 9.33 -19.48 -3.27
CA THR A 348 10.49 -20.35 -3.04
C THR A 348 10.63 -20.70 -1.56
N VAL A 349 10.53 -19.71 -0.66
CA VAL A 349 10.60 -19.94 0.78
C VAL A 349 9.47 -20.84 1.27
N ASN A 350 8.24 -20.67 0.76
CA ASN A 350 7.13 -21.55 1.08
C ASN A 350 7.44 -23.02 0.74
N ALA A 351 7.98 -23.27 -0.45
CA ALA A 351 8.38 -24.59 -0.89
C ALA A 351 9.50 -25.17 0.01
N LEU A 352 10.56 -24.39 0.26
CA LEU A 352 11.69 -24.79 1.09
C LEU A 352 11.26 -25.14 2.53
N LEU A 353 10.38 -24.35 3.13
CA LEU A 353 9.85 -24.60 4.48
C LEU A 353 8.82 -25.73 4.54
N GLY A 354 8.25 -26.15 3.40
CA GLY A 354 7.16 -27.15 3.37
C GLY A 354 5.83 -26.59 3.86
N ASN A 355 5.58 -25.31 3.61
CA ASN A 355 4.38 -24.62 4.08
C ASN A 355 3.09 -25.13 3.41
N TRP A 356 3.19 -25.79 2.25
CA TRP A 356 2.04 -26.41 1.62
C TRP A 356 1.50 -27.60 2.41
N ASP A 357 2.39 -28.44 2.97
CA ASP A 357 2.01 -29.54 3.86
C ASP A 357 1.31 -29.01 5.11
N LEU A 358 1.76 -27.86 5.62
CA LEU A 358 1.14 -27.17 6.74
C LEU A 358 -0.25 -26.65 6.39
N LEU A 359 -0.39 -25.96 5.25
CA LEU A 359 -1.66 -25.37 4.84
C LEU A 359 -2.72 -26.44 4.52
N THR A 360 -2.30 -27.62 4.06
CA THR A 360 -3.17 -28.74 3.70
C THR A 360 -3.31 -29.79 4.81
N ALA A 361 -2.73 -29.54 5.99
CA ALA A 361 -2.78 -30.44 7.14
C ALA A 361 -4.18 -30.53 7.74
N GLU A 362 -4.51 -31.69 8.30
CA GLU A 362 -5.75 -31.87 9.06
C GLU A 362 -5.73 -31.03 10.34
N SER A 363 -4.58 -30.97 11.01
CA SER A 363 -4.36 -30.13 12.18
C SER A 363 -2.89 -29.71 12.29
N VAL A 364 -2.60 -28.76 13.17
CA VAL A 364 -1.24 -28.31 13.48
C VAL A 364 -1.00 -28.43 14.99
N ARG A 365 0.23 -28.78 15.37
CA ARG A 365 0.68 -28.80 16.76
C ARG A 365 1.87 -27.87 16.95
N PHE A 366 2.03 -27.36 18.16
CA PHE A 366 3.21 -26.63 18.60
C PHE A 366 3.96 -27.46 19.63
N GLU A 367 5.18 -27.86 19.29
CA GLU A 367 6.00 -28.77 20.10
C GLU A 367 7.23 -28.04 20.63
N ASP A 368 7.67 -28.35 21.85
CA ASP A 368 8.93 -27.82 22.36
C ASP A 368 10.10 -28.45 21.59
N CYS A 369 10.95 -27.60 21.02
CA CYS A 369 12.14 -28.02 20.29
C CYS A 369 13.41 -27.34 20.82
N THR A 370 13.39 -26.88 22.08
CA THR A 370 14.43 -26.00 22.63
C THR A 370 15.82 -26.60 22.57
N ASN A 371 15.99 -27.85 23.00
CA ASN A 371 17.30 -28.51 23.01
C ASN A 371 17.80 -28.81 21.60
N GLU A 372 16.92 -29.31 20.72
CA GLU A 372 17.26 -29.57 19.33
C GLU A 372 17.75 -28.30 18.62
N ILE A 373 17.08 -27.16 18.83
CA ILE A 373 17.46 -25.89 18.21
C ILE A 373 18.80 -25.37 18.79
N ARG A 374 19.05 -25.53 20.09
CA ARG A 374 20.35 -25.17 20.68
C ARG A 374 21.49 -25.98 20.05
N GLU A 375 21.32 -27.29 19.96
CA GLU A 375 22.30 -28.18 19.33
C GLU A 375 22.51 -27.83 17.84
N MET A 376 21.42 -27.63 17.09
CA MET A 376 21.47 -27.23 15.69
C MET A 376 22.26 -25.92 15.47
N LEU A 377 22.04 -24.91 16.33
CA LEU A 377 22.74 -23.63 16.23
C LEU A 377 24.20 -23.72 16.66
N GLN A 378 24.52 -24.55 17.64
CA GLN A 378 25.91 -24.78 18.08
C GLN A 378 26.75 -25.50 17.03
N SER A 379 26.14 -26.42 16.28
CA SER A 379 26.82 -27.19 15.22
C SER A 379 26.66 -26.60 13.82
N LEU A 380 26.04 -25.42 13.68
CA LEU A 380 25.70 -24.82 12.39
C LEU A 380 26.97 -24.50 11.57
N LYS A 381 27.03 -25.05 10.36
CA LYS A 381 28.07 -24.73 9.37
C LYS A 381 27.54 -23.75 8.33
N PRO A 382 28.41 -22.90 7.75
CA PRO A 382 27.99 -21.95 6.70
C PRO A 382 27.34 -22.60 5.47
N ASP A 383 27.64 -23.87 5.18
CA ASP A 383 27.08 -24.57 4.01
C ASP A 383 25.76 -25.29 4.29
N ASP A 384 25.38 -25.53 5.56
CA ASP A 384 24.15 -26.27 5.92
C ASP A 384 22.88 -25.61 5.35
N PRO A 385 22.73 -24.26 5.35
CA PRO A 385 21.56 -23.61 4.75
C PRO A 385 21.44 -23.77 3.22
N TYR A 386 22.46 -24.29 2.53
CA TYR A 386 22.38 -24.63 1.09
C TYR A 386 21.81 -26.04 0.85
N ASP A 387 21.40 -26.76 1.89
CA ASP A 387 20.65 -28.01 1.82
C ASP A 387 19.14 -27.76 1.99
N PRO A 388 18.28 -28.07 1.01
CA PRO A 388 16.83 -27.96 1.15
C PRO A 388 16.25 -28.71 2.37
N ALA A 389 16.84 -29.83 2.79
CA ALA A 389 16.36 -30.59 3.94
C ALA A 389 16.54 -29.82 5.25
N PHE A 390 17.57 -28.97 5.35
CA PHE A 390 17.79 -28.09 6.50
C PHE A 390 16.61 -27.11 6.68
N TRP A 391 16.06 -26.58 5.59
CA TRP A 391 14.96 -25.61 5.63
C TRP A 391 13.69 -26.15 6.26
N LYS A 392 13.38 -27.44 6.07
CA LYS A 392 12.20 -28.09 6.68
C LYS A 392 12.24 -28.09 8.21
N ARG A 393 13.43 -27.92 8.81
CA ARG A 393 13.62 -27.85 10.27
C ARG A 393 13.45 -26.43 10.83
N LEU A 394 13.33 -25.41 9.96
CA LEU A 394 13.30 -23.99 10.33
C LEU A 394 11.92 -23.45 10.69
N SER A 395 10.87 -24.28 10.61
CA SER A 395 9.50 -23.92 10.98
C SER A 395 9.29 -23.83 12.50
N PHE A 396 10.12 -23.04 13.18
CA PHE A 396 10.08 -22.81 14.62
C PHE A 396 10.13 -21.33 14.97
N PHE A 397 9.82 -21.01 16.22
CA PHE A 397 10.02 -19.72 16.86
C PHE A 397 10.87 -19.91 18.10
N ALA A 398 11.82 -19.02 18.36
CA ALA A 398 12.68 -19.08 19.54
C ALA A 398 12.63 -17.78 20.33
N LEU A 399 12.49 -17.92 21.65
CA LEU A 399 12.68 -16.86 22.62
C LEU A 399 14.18 -16.69 22.84
N VAL A 400 14.74 -15.62 22.29
CA VAL A 400 16.18 -15.33 22.32
C VAL A 400 16.44 -14.23 23.34
N ARG A 401 17.53 -14.33 24.11
CA ARG A 401 18.12 -13.18 24.81
C ARG A 401 19.24 -12.62 23.92
N PRO A 402 19.00 -11.50 23.21
CA PRO A 402 19.99 -10.93 22.31
C PRO A 402 21.21 -10.40 23.06
N GLU A 403 22.41 -10.81 22.63
CA GLU A 403 23.68 -10.37 23.21
C GLU A 403 24.63 -9.92 22.10
N ASN A 404 24.37 -8.77 21.47
CA ASN A 404 25.05 -8.33 20.25
C ASN A 404 24.80 -9.26 19.04
N ASP A 405 23.59 -9.80 18.96
CA ASP A 405 23.12 -10.63 17.84
C ASP A 405 22.63 -9.77 16.67
N ILE A 406 22.78 -10.23 15.43
CA ILE A 406 22.28 -9.49 14.25
C ILE A 406 20.85 -9.96 13.95
N LEU A 407 19.87 -9.15 14.37
CA LEU A 407 18.45 -9.50 14.32
C LEU A 407 17.64 -8.37 13.66
N PRO A 408 16.43 -8.66 13.15
CA PRO A 408 15.51 -7.60 12.76
C PRO A 408 15.04 -6.83 13.99
N VAL A 409 15.20 -5.51 13.94
CA VAL A 409 14.83 -4.58 15.01
C VAL A 409 13.92 -3.50 14.44
N ARG A 410 12.75 -3.34 15.05
CA ARG A 410 11.83 -2.24 14.75
C ARG A 410 11.95 -1.19 15.85
N THR A 411 12.47 -0.03 15.48
CA THR A 411 12.68 1.13 16.38
C THR A 411 12.56 2.44 15.57
N VAL A 412 12.60 3.57 16.26
CA VAL A 412 12.58 4.91 15.66
C VAL A 412 14.00 5.38 15.39
N TYR A 413 14.55 5.01 14.24
CA TYR A 413 15.93 5.34 13.84
C TYR A 413 16.16 6.82 13.51
N ASN A 414 15.12 7.52 13.04
CA ASN A 414 15.20 8.90 12.53
C ASN A 414 14.43 9.92 13.38
N GLY A 415 14.04 9.53 14.60
CA GLY A 415 13.23 10.34 15.52
C GLY A 415 11.76 10.57 15.09
N ARG A 416 11.31 10.01 13.95
CA ARG A 416 9.97 10.28 13.40
C ARG A 416 9.12 9.03 13.22
N THR A 417 9.63 8.02 12.52
CA THR A 417 8.85 6.82 12.14
C THR A 417 9.51 5.52 12.58
N GLN A 418 8.66 4.54 12.92
CA GLN A 418 9.11 3.18 13.22
C GLN A 418 9.61 2.54 11.92
N ASN A 419 10.85 2.06 11.91
CA ASN A 419 11.46 1.40 10.75
C ASN A 419 12.14 0.10 11.19
N ILE A 420 12.31 -0.81 10.24
CA ILE A 420 12.97 -2.11 10.47
C ILE A 420 14.41 -2.05 9.93
N GLY A 421 15.38 -2.26 10.80
CA GLY A 421 16.79 -2.48 10.45
C GLY A 421 17.22 -3.89 10.82
N ILE A 422 18.19 -4.45 10.10
CA ILE A 422 18.87 -5.68 10.49
C ILE A 422 20.15 -5.23 11.19
N ASN A 423 20.17 -5.26 12.52
CA ASN A 423 21.19 -4.55 13.30
C ASN A 423 21.65 -5.38 14.48
N PHE A 424 22.79 -5.01 15.06
CA PHE A 424 23.23 -5.60 16.32
C PHE A 424 22.25 -5.24 17.41
N LEU A 425 21.77 -6.24 18.15
CA LEU A 425 20.80 -6.07 19.23
C LEU A 425 21.34 -6.68 20.52
N THR A 426 21.27 -5.89 21.59
CA THR A 426 21.48 -6.35 22.97
C THR A 426 20.21 -6.05 23.76
N SER A 427 19.71 -7.01 24.53
CA SER A 427 18.51 -6.83 25.34
C SER A 427 18.52 -7.71 26.59
N ASP A 428 18.24 -7.12 27.74
CA ASP A 428 18.05 -7.85 29.00
C ASP A 428 16.80 -8.74 28.96
N ASN A 429 15.78 -8.28 28.24
CA ASN A 429 14.52 -8.99 28.02
C ASN A 429 14.61 -9.88 26.79
N ALA A 430 14.07 -11.09 26.90
CA ALA A 430 14.02 -12.02 25.79
C ALA A 430 12.89 -11.66 24.79
N ILE A 431 13.14 -11.90 23.51
CA ILE A 431 12.23 -11.57 22.39
C ILE A 431 12.07 -12.81 21.51
N TRP A 432 10.84 -13.09 21.09
CA TRP A 432 10.54 -14.17 20.15
C TRP A 432 10.92 -13.79 18.71
N TYR A 433 11.71 -14.65 18.06
CA TYR A 433 12.08 -14.55 16.64
C TYR A 433 11.70 -15.80 15.86
N ALA A 434 11.42 -15.64 14.57
CA ALA A 434 11.21 -16.75 13.65
C ALA A 434 12.54 -17.48 13.39
N GLY A 435 12.49 -18.80 13.25
CA GLY A 435 13.67 -19.67 13.11
C GLY A 435 14.68 -19.23 12.04
N PRO A 436 14.24 -18.83 10.82
CA PRO A 436 15.17 -18.35 9.80
C PRO A 436 15.95 -17.08 10.20
N ASP A 437 15.37 -16.17 11.01
CA ASP A 437 16.10 -14.99 11.51
C ASP A 437 17.14 -15.38 12.56
N VAL A 438 16.86 -16.39 13.38
CA VAL A 438 17.81 -16.91 14.39
C VAL A 438 19.00 -17.56 13.70
N VAL A 439 18.76 -18.35 12.65
CA VAL A 439 19.83 -18.92 11.80
C VAL A 439 20.58 -17.80 11.07
N SER A 440 19.88 -16.80 10.54
CA SER A 440 20.51 -15.62 9.92
C SER A 440 21.49 -14.93 10.87
N SER A 441 21.09 -14.69 12.12
CA SER A 441 21.97 -14.13 13.14
C SER A 441 23.19 -15.02 13.39
N ALA A 442 22.98 -16.33 13.51
CA ALA A 442 24.07 -17.29 13.75
C ALA A 442 25.11 -17.29 12.62
N LEU A 443 24.66 -17.25 11.36
CA LEU A 443 25.53 -17.18 10.19
C LEU A 443 26.34 -15.87 10.14
N GLN A 444 25.68 -14.74 10.38
CA GLN A 444 26.30 -13.43 10.25
C GLN A 444 27.25 -13.12 11.42
N THR A 445 26.91 -13.54 12.64
CA THR A 445 27.75 -13.34 13.83
C THR A 445 28.77 -14.44 14.05
N LYS A 446 28.63 -15.59 13.37
CA LYS A 446 29.40 -16.82 13.58
C LYS A 446 29.31 -17.35 15.02
N ARG A 447 28.20 -17.06 15.72
CA ARG A 447 27.94 -17.46 17.11
C ARG A 447 26.48 -17.89 17.25
N ALA A 448 26.24 -18.97 17.98
CA ALA A 448 24.88 -19.39 18.31
C ALA A 448 24.18 -18.35 19.23
N PRO A 449 23.01 -17.81 18.86
CA PRO A 449 22.24 -16.94 19.74
C PRO A 449 21.80 -17.65 21.03
N HIS A 450 21.65 -16.90 22.12
CA HIS A 450 21.21 -17.46 23.40
C HIS A 450 19.69 -17.75 23.39
N VAL A 451 19.33 -18.98 23.02
CA VAL A 451 17.94 -19.46 23.00
C VAL A 451 17.51 -19.91 24.40
N ILE A 452 16.46 -19.29 24.95
CA ILE A 452 15.83 -19.65 26.23
C ILE A 452 14.79 -20.76 26.03
N LYS A 453 13.96 -20.62 25.00
CA LYS A 453 12.88 -21.55 24.66
C LYS A 453 12.67 -21.56 23.14
N ALA A 454 12.29 -22.70 22.57
CA ALA A 454 11.85 -22.77 21.18
C ALA A 454 10.61 -23.66 21.03
N ILE A 455 9.72 -23.27 20.11
CA ILE A 455 8.55 -24.05 19.72
C ILE A 455 8.52 -24.25 18.21
N ARG A 456 8.25 -25.47 17.75
CA ARG A 456 8.13 -25.82 16.33
C ARG A 456 6.67 -26.04 15.97
N ILE A 457 6.25 -25.53 14.80
CA ILE A 457 4.96 -25.89 14.23
C ILE A 457 5.09 -27.18 13.42
N VAL A 458 4.21 -28.14 13.69
CA VAL A 458 4.24 -29.48 13.09
C VAL A 458 2.88 -29.77 12.43
N PRO A 459 2.84 -30.01 11.11
CA PRO A 459 1.61 -30.46 10.44
C PRO A 459 1.27 -31.90 10.84
N CYS A 460 -0.02 -32.17 11.02
CA CYS A 460 -0.53 -33.47 11.44
C CYS A 460 -1.64 -33.93 10.49
N GLY A 461 -1.46 -35.10 9.86
CA GLY A 461 -2.40 -35.63 8.88
C GLY A 461 -2.53 -34.74 7.64
N ARG A 462 -3.51 -35.06 6.79
CA ARG A 462 -3.84 -34.27 5.60
C ARG A 462 -5.35 -34.14 5.48
N GLN A 463 -5.83 -32.98 5.07
CA GLN A 463 -7.25 -32.76 4.83
C GLN A 463 -7.81 -33.74 3.79
N VAL A 464 -8.89 -34.43 4.12
CA VAL A 464 -9.55 -35.41 3.22
C VAL A 464 -10.33 -34.70 2.09
N SER A 465 -10.83 -33.49 2.36
CA SER A 465 -11.70 -32.71 1.47
C SER A 465 -11.00 -32.15 0.23
N LEU A 466 -9.66 -32.18 0.14
CA LEU A 466 -8.92 -31.50 -0.92
C LEU A 466 -9.38 -31.92 -2.34
N THR A 467 -9.66 -30.94 -3.20
CA THR A 467 -10.17 -31.16 -4.57
C THR A 467 -9.31 -30.44 -5.63
N PRO A 468 -9.05 -31.09 -6.78
CA PRO A 468 -8.39 -30.44 -7.91
C PRO A 468 -9.23 -29.31 -8.53
N THR A 469 -8.56 -28.36 -9.18
CA THR A 469 -9.21 -27.29 -9.95
C THR A 469 -8.36 -26.85 -11.15
N ASN A 470 -8.82 -25.85 -11.90
CA ASN A 470 -8.08 -25.25 -13.03
C ASN A 470 -7.83 -23.75 -12.78
N LEU A 471 -6.57 -23.37 -12.59
CA LEU A 471 -6.16 -21.98 -12.46
C LEU A 471 -6.38 -21.25 -13.81
N ALA A 472 -7.07 -20.11 -13.74
CA ALA A 472 -7.62 -19.38 -14.88
C ALA A 472 -8.40 -20.26 -15.88
N GLY A 473 -8.93 -21.41 -15.45
CA GLY A 473 -9.61 -22.36 -16.32
C GLY A 473 -8.70 -23.10 -17.30
N MET A 474 -7.37 -22.93 -17.19
CA MET A 474 -6.40 -23.42 -18.18
C MET A 474 -5.32 -24.33 -17.58
N VAL A 475 -4.93 -24.13 -16.32
CA VAL A 475 -3.83 -24.85 -15.69
C VAL A 475 -4.38 -25.72 -14.58
N ALA A 476 -4.39 -27.04 -14.80
CA ALA A 476 -4.80 -28.00 -13.78
C ALA A 476 -3.88 -27.94 -12.55
N ILE A 477 -4.46 -28.07 -11.37
CA ILE A 477 -3.73 -28.21 -10.10
C ILE A 477 -4.47 -29.19 -9.20
N ASP A 478 -3.76 -30.17 -8.65
CA ASP A 478 -4.26 -31.06 -7.61
C ASP A 478 -3.56 -30.76 -6.28
N PRO A 479 -4.27 -30.18 -5.28
CA PRO A 479 -3.70 -29.89 -3.97
C PRO A 479 -3.21 -31.14 -3.21
N LYS A 480 -3.51 -32.37 -3.67
CA LYS A 480 -3.02 -33.64 -3.12
C LYS A 480 -1.64 -34.04 -3.65
N SER A 481 -1.30 -33.74 -4.89
CA SER A 481 0.00 -34.10 -5.47
C SER A 481 0.93 -32.92 -5.64
N ASP A 482 0.38 -31.74 -5.90
CA ASP A 482 1.14 -30.58 -6.33
C ASP A 482 1.39 -29.63 -5.15
N ASP A 483 2.62 -29.11 -5.05
CA ASP A 483 2.89 -27.93 -4.22
C ASP A 483 2.43 -26.68 -4.98
N PHE A 484 1.42 -25.99 -4.44
CA PHE A 484 0.85 -24.80 -5.08
C PHE A 484 1.89 -23.72 -5.40
N PHE A 485 2.87 -23.52 -4.51
CA PHE A 485 3.85 -22.46 -4.67
C PHE A 485 4.86 -22.80 -5.78
N CYS A 486 5.29 -24.05 -5.88
CA CYS A 486 6.13 -24.51 -6.99
C CYS A 486 5.37 -24.49 -8.31
N HIS A 487 4.20 -25.15 -8.33
CA HIS A 487 3.43 -25.38 -9.55
C HIS A 487 3.05 -24.08 -10.26
N VAL A 488 2.57 -23.08 -9.53
CA VAL A 488 2.17 -21.79 -10.13
C VAL A 488 3.36 -21.08 -10.78
N ILE A 489 4.57 -21.17 -10.21
CA ILE A 489 5.78 -20.54 -10.75
C ILE A 489 6.33 -21.30 -11.96
N GLU A 490 6.27 -22.62 -11.95
CA GLU A 490 6.64 -23.45 -13.11
C GLU A 490 5.70 -23.19 -14.28
N GLN A 491 4.38 -23.19 -14.03
CA GLN A 491 3.37 -22.94 -15.05
C GLN A 491 3.43 -21.51 -15.60
N LYS A 492 3.77 -20.53 -14.75
CA LYS A 492 4.09 -19.16 -15.20
C LYS A 492 5.23 -19.18 -16.22
N SER A 493 6.28 -19.96 -15.97
CA SER A 493 7.46 -20.05 -16.84
C SER A 493 7.16 -20.76 -18.16
N VAL A 494 6.39 -21.85 -18.13
CA VAL A 494 5.89 -22.56 -19.32
C VAL A 494 5.12 -21.62 -20.25
N HIS A 495 4.23 -20.81 -19.69
CA HIS A 495 3.34 -19.94 -20.48
C HIS A 495 3.93 -18.57 -20.81
N LYS A 496 5.07 -18.18 -20.23
CA LYS A 496 5.71 -16.87 -20.48
C LYS A 496 5.93 -16.58 -21.98
N PRO A 497 6.38 -17.54 -22.83
CA PRO A 497 6.63 -17.27 -24.25
C PRO A 497 5.35 -17.20 -25.10
N THR A 498 4.32 -17.98 -24.76
CA THR A 498 3.15 -18.21 -25.63
C THR A 498 1.88 -17.49 -25.16
N ASN A 499 1.71 -17.28 -23.85
CA ASN A 499 0.54 -16.63 -23.25
C ASN A 499 0.95 -15.68 -22.11
N LYS A 500 1.31 -14.45 -22.49
CA LYS A 500 1.72 -13.39 -21.55
C LYS A 500 0.66 -13.06 -20.50
N GLY A 501 -0.63 -13.11 -20.86
CA GLY A 501 -1.74 -12.81 -19.95
C GLY A 501 -1.84 -13.83 -18.82
N LEU A 502 -1.84 -15.13 -19.17
CA LEU A 502 -1.82 -16.22 -18.18
C LEU A 502 -0.56 -16.19 -17.32
N SER A 503 0.62 -15.96 -17.93
CA SER A 503 1.88 -15.84 -17.18
C SER A 503 1.84 -14.69 -16.16
N HIS A 504 1.28 -13.54 -16.54
CA HIS A 504 1.09 -12.40 -15.62
C HIS A 504 0.11 -12.74 -14.49
N PHE A 505 -1.03 -13.36 -14.81
CA PHE A 505 -1.97 -13.84 -13.80
C PHE A 505 -1.33 -14.81 -12.80
N LEU A 506 -0.58 -15.82 -13.26
CA LEU A 506 0.07 -16.79 -12.39
C LEU A 506 1.13 -16.13 -11.49
N LYS A 507 1.87 -15.14 -12.00
CA LYS A 507 2.78 -14.32 -11.17
C LYS A 507 2.02 -13.61 -10.04
N ILE A 508 0.89 -12.99 -10.37
CA ILE A 508 0.04 -12.28 -9.39
C ILE A 508 -0.54 -13.26 -8.37
N LEU A 509 -1.04 -14.40 -8.83
CA LEU A 509 -1.62 -15.45 -7.98
C LEU A 509 -0.59 -15.97 -6.99
N ALA A 510 0.64 -16.28 -7.44
CA ALA A 510 1.72 -16.73 -6.57
C ALA A 510 2.03 -15.68 -5.49
N ASN A 511 2.22 -14.42 -5.86
CA ASN A 511 2.60 -13.36 -4.92
C ASN A 511 1.47 -13.06 -3.91
N SER A 512 0.24 -12.92 -4.40
CA SER A 512 -0.92 -12.59 -3.57
C SER A 512 -1.37 -13.77 -2.69
N GLY A 513 -1.12 -15.00 -3.13
CA GLY A 513 -1.34 -16.25 -2.40
C GLY A 513 -0.23 -16.63 -1.42
N SER A 514 0.90 -15.91 -1.39
CA SER A 514 2.09 -16.33 -0.62
C SER A 514 2.04 -15.97 0.86
N TYR A 515 2.05 -14.68 1.22
CA TYR A 515 2.22 -14.27 2.64
C TYR A 515 1.12 -13.35 3.16
N GLY A 516 0.69 -12.35 2.37
CA GLY A 516 -0.09 -11.22 2.89
C GLY A 516 -1.46 -11.61 3.45
N LEU A 517 -2.07 -12.66 2.91
CA LEU A 517 -3.36 -13.18 3.39
C LEU A 517 -3.28 -13.79 4.80
N PHE A 518 -2.11 -14.33 5.19
CA PHE A 518 -1.88 -14.97 6.48
C PHE A 518 -1.67 -13.97 7.62
N VAL A 519 -1.49 -12.68 7.33
CA VAL A 519 -1.37 -11.60 8.33
C VAL A 519 -2.42 -10.50 8.11
N GLU A 520 -3.49 -10.82 7.39
CA GLU A 520 -4.55 -9.87 7.08
C GLU A 520 -5.31 -9.44 8.34
N VAL A 521 -5.19 -8.15 8.66
CA VAL A 521 -5.97 -7.47 9.70
C VAL A 521 -6.60 -6.19 9.15
N ASN A 522 -7.86 -5.96 9.48
CA ASN A 522 -8.65 -4.83 9.04
C ASN A 522 -8.96 -3.93 10.26
N GLN A 523 -8.49 -2.69 10.22
CA GLN A 523 -8.75 -1.71 11.27
C GLN A 523 -10.19 -1.20 11.18
N GLU A 524 -10.88 -1.20 12.32
CA GLU A 524 -12.24 -0.73 12.44
C GLU A 524 -12.42 0.14 13.68
N LYS A 525 -13.03 1.31 13.48
CA LYS A 525 -13.52 2.14 14.58
C LYS A 525 -14.82 1.54 15.12
N VAL A 526 -14.89 1.38 16.43
CA VAL A 526 -16.07 0.91 17.15
C VAL A 526 -16.74 2.07 17.89
N SER A 527 -18.07 2.11 17.86
CA SER A 527 -18.85 3.19 18.45
C SER A 527 -18.76 3.26 19.98
N LYS A 528 -18.52 2.11 20.62
CA LYS A 528 -18.20 1.99 22.04
C LYS A 528 -16.86 1.27 22.19
N PRO A 529 -15.98 1.70 23.11
CA PRO A 529 -14.75 0.98 23.38
C PRO A 529 -15.02 -0.50 23.63
N ALA A 530 -14.31 -1.36 22.91
CA ALA A 530 -14.40 -2.81 23.07
C ALA A 530 -13.19 -3.28 23.89
N SER A 531 -13.41 -4.21 24.82
CA SER A 531 -12.31 -4.89 25.50
C SER A 531 -11.56 -5.77 24.50
N VAL A 532 -10.27 -5.47 24.32
CA VAL A 532 -9.37 -6.17 23.40
C VAL A 532 -8.27 -6.84 24.20
N ARG A 533 -8.11 -8.15 23.98
CA ARG A 533 -6.96 -8.91 24.49
C ARG A 533 -5.81 -8.79 23.49
N ILE A 534 -4.62 -8.45 23.98
CA ILE A 534 -3.43 -8.13 23.19
C ILE A 534 -2.32 -9.10 23.59
N LEU A 535 -1.82 -9.89 22.63
CA LEU A 535 -0.80 -10.91 22.84
C LEU A 535 0.40 -10.66 21.91
N SER A 536 1.60 -10.61 22.47
CA SER A 536 2.86 -10.50 21.70
C SER A 536 3.97 -11.23 22.47
N GLY A 537 4.30 -12.44 22.03
CA GLY A 537 5.21 -13.31 22.78
C GLY A 537 4.72 -13.60 24.19
N GLU A 538 5.54 -13.28 25.20
CA GLU A 538 5.18 -13.39 26.63
C GLU A 538 4.33 -12.21 27.15
N ILE A 539 4.07 -11.19 26.31
CA ILE A 539 3.26 -10.04 26.70
C ILE A 539 1.78 -10.36 26.51
N LEU A 540 1.01 -10.33 27.60
CA LEU A 540 -0.46 -10.41 27.62
C LEU A 540 -1.04 -9.15 28.28
N ARG A 541 -1.95 -8.47 27.59
CA ARG A 541 -2.63 -7.26 28.09
C ARG A 541 -4.11 -7.27 27.70
N GLU A 542 -4.94 -6.60 28.48
CA GLU A 542 -6.32 -6.29 28.12
C GLU A 542 -6.55 -4.78 28.18
N LYS A 543 -7.27 -4.24 27.18
CA LYS A 543 -7.51 -2.81 27.07
C LYS A 543 -8.79 -2.51 26.31
N ASP A 544 -9.55 -1.54 26.79
CA ASP A 544 -10.68 -1.00 26.05
C ASP A 544 -10.19 -0.04 24.95
N LEU A 545 -10.52 -0.35 23.70
CA LEU A 545 -10.10 0.41 22.53
C LEU A 545 -11.29 0.85 21.68
N SER A 546 -11.26 2.09 21.21
CA SER A 546 -12.22 2.63 20.23
C SER A 546 -11.88 2.25 18.78
N GLU A 547 -10.72 1.62 18.58
CA GLU A 547 -10.24 1.13 17.30
C GLU A 547 -9.68 -0.28 17.50
N VAL A 548 -10.16 -1.21 16.70
CA VAL A 548 -9.88 -2.64 16.85
C VAL A 548 -9.43 -3.23 15.53
N GLU A 549 -8.69 -4.32 15.58
CA GLU A 549 -8.23 -5.03 14.38
C GLU A 549 -8.99 -6.33 14.22
N LYS A 550 -9.66 -6.50 13.09
CA LYS A 550 -10.34 -7.75 12.75
C LYS A 550 -9.49 -8.58 11.80
N THR A 551 -9.16 -9.79 12.23
CA THR A 551 -8.43 -10.77 11.43
C THR A 551 -9.28 -11.33 10.29
N GLY A 552 -8.69 -11.47 9.10
CA GLY A 552 -9.29 -12.12 7.94
C GLY A 552 -9.50 -13.64 8.15
N GLY A 553 -10.28 -14.29 7.28
CA GLY A 553 -10.55 -15.74 7.37
C GLY A 553 -9.30 -16.61 7.21
N TRP A 554 -8.32 -16.12 6.44
CA TRP A 554 -7.06 -16.82 6.21
C TRP A 554 -5.93 -16.40 7.17
N TYR A 555 -6.24 -15.62 8.21
CA TYR A 555 -5.25 -15.16 9.18
C TYR A 555 -4.56 -16.34 9.89
N PHE A 556 -3.25 -16.46 9.69
CA PHE A 556 -2.38 -17.45 10.28
C PHE A 556 -0.92 -16.94 10.35
N PRO A 557 -0.62 -16.04 11.29
CA PRO A 557 0.69 -15.40 11.44
C PRO A 557 1.91 -16.31 11.45
N PRO A 558 1.87 -17.57 11.97
CA PRO A 558 3.02 -18.46 11.90
C PRO A 558 3.60 -18.59 10.49
N LEU A 559 2.76 -18.75 9.46
CA LEU A 559 3.21 -18.80 8.08
C LEU A 559 3.80 -17.47 7.62
N ALA A 560 3.08 -16.36 7.84
CA ALA A 560 3.54 -15.04 7.41
C ALA A 560 4.93 -14.68 7.97
N SER A 561 5.17 -14.95 9.27
CA SER A 561 6.43 -14.66 9.93
C SER A 561 7.58 -15.56 9.44
N LEU A 562 7.33 -16.85 9.26
CA LEU A 562 8.31 -17.79 8.72
C LEU A 562 8.71 -17.45 7.28
N ILE A 563 7.74 -17.08 6.43
CA ILE A 563 7.98 -16.72 5.02
C ILE A 563 8.87 -15.48 4.91
N THR A 564 8.55 -14.41 5.63
CA THR A 564 9.34 -13.18 5.53
C THR A 564 10.72 -13.35 6.16
N ALA A 565 10.84 -14.14 7.24
CA ALA A 565 12.13 -14.51 7.82
C ALA A 565 12.98 -15.35 6.86
N GLY A 566 12.39 -16.31 6.15
CA GLY A 566 13.11 -17.10 5.14
C GLY A 566 13.64 -16.23 3.99
N GLY A 567 12.87 -15.21 3.56
CA GLY A 567 13.36 -14.23 2.58
C GLY A 567 14.58 -13.43 3.09
N ARG A 568 14.57 -13.04 4.37
CA ARG A 568 15.74 -12.42 5.02
C ARG A 568 16.93 -13.37 5.16
N LEU A 569 16.68 -14.66 5.41
CA LEU A 569 17.73 -15.68 5.44
C LEU A 569 18.41 -15.84 4.08
N LEU A 570 17.65 -15.91 2.97
CA LEU A 570 18.23 -15.98 1.61
C LEU A 570 19.16 -14.79 1.33
N LEU A 571 18.74 -13.57 1.68
CA LEU A 571 19.57 -12.38 1.53
C LEU A 571 20.81 -12.39 2.43
N SER A 572 20.69 -12.94 3.65
CA SER A 572 21.80 -13.00 4.60
C SER A 572 22.81 -14.08 4.23
N MET A 573 22.36 -15.19 3.63
CA MET A 573 23.22 -16.17 2.97
C MET A 573 23.96 -15.53 1.79
N LEU A 574 23.28 -14.70 0.99
CA LEU A 574 23.91 -14.05 -0.17
C LEU A 574 24.95 -13.01 0.27
N GLU A 575 24.63 -12.21 1.28
CA GLU A 575 25.59 -11.30 1.93
C GLU A 575 26.80 -12.06 2.48
N ALA A 576 26.58 -13.19 3.15
CA ALA A 576 27.66 -14.02 3.69
C ALA A 576 28.57 -14.58 2.58
N ALA A 577 27.99 -15.08 1.47
CA ALA A 577 28.76 -15.58 0.33
C ALA A 577 29.58 -14.48 -0.36
N VAL A 578 29.02 -13.27 -0.50
CA VAL A 578 29.74 -12.11 -1.05
C VAL A 578 30.88 -11.70 -0.11
N ALA A 579 30.64 -11.65 1.20
CA ALA A 579 31.65 -11.31 2.19
C ALA A 579 32.77 -12.36 2.27
N GLU A 580 32.46 -13.65 2.14
CA GLU A 580 33.44 -14.74 2.08
C GLU A 580 34.36 -14.61 0.86
N ALA A 581 33.84 -14.16 -0.27
CA ALA A 581 34.63 -13.81 -1.46
C ALA A 581 35.43 -12.49 -1.31
N GLY A 582 35.32 -11.81 -0.16
CA GLY A 582 35.93 -10.52 0.14
C GLY A 582 35.22 -9.32 -0.50
N GLY A 583 34.06 -9.53 -1.10
CA GLY A 583 33.30 -8.49 -1.79
C GLY A 583 32.39 -7.66 -0.87
N SER A 584 31.70 -6.69 -1.46
CA SER A 584 30.66 -5.90 -0.80
C SER A 584 29.47 -5.69 -1.75
N TYR A 585 28.43 -5.04 -1.27
CA TYR A 585 27.23 -4.71 -2.04
C TYR A 585 26.87 -3.23 -1.88
N LEU A 586 26.18 -2.69 -2.89
CA LEU A 586 25.70 -1.32 -2.91
C LEU A 586 24.43 -1.18 -2.06
N PHE A 587 23.40 -1.95 -2.37
CA PHE A 587 22.11 -1.94 -1.69
C PHE A 587 21.47 -3.33 -1.68
N CYS A 588 20.49 -3.49 -0.80
CA CYS A 588 19.57 -4.63 -0.73
C CYS A 588 18.13 -4.10 -0.79
N ASP A 589 17.26 -4.75 -1.56
CA ASP A 589 15.85 -4.40 -1.66
C ASP A 589 14.97 -5.65 -1.79
N THR A 590 14.47 -6.12 -0.65
CA THR A 590 13.53 -7.24 -0.42
C THR A 590 14.01 -8.61 -0.89
N ASP A 591 14.17 -8.78 -2.20
CA ASP A 591 14.56 -10.01 -2.90
C ASP A 591 15.83 -9.83 -3.76
N SER A 592 16.37 -8.61 -3.80
CA SER A 592 17.56 -8.30 -4.59
C SER A 592 18.76 -7.83 -3.76
N LEU A 593 19.95 -8.15 -4.26
CA LEU A 593 21.24 -7.63 -3.78
C LEU A 593 22.04 -7.10 -4.97
N CYS A 594 22.47 -5.84 -4.88
CA CYS A 594 23.27 -5.21 -5.93
C CYS A 594 24.76 -5.29 -5.55
N ILE A 595 25.45 -6.31 -6.06
CA ILE A 595 26.82 -6.69 -5.68
C ILE A 595 27.82 -5.75 -6.36
N VAL A 596 28.84 -5.28 -5.64
CA VAL A 596 29.94 -4.51 -6.24
C VAL A 596 30.77 -5.45 -7.11
N SER A 597 30.73 -5.24 -8.43
CA SER A 597 31.30 -6.18 -9.39
C SER A 597 31.57 -5.56 -10.75
N ASN A 598 32.67 -5.98 -11.37
CA ASN A 598 33.05 -5.66 -12.74
C ASN A 598 33.58 -6.93 -13.45
N GLU A 599 34.01 -6.83 -14.70
CA GLU A 599 34.44 -7.99 -15.50
C GLU A 599 35.58 -8.80 -14.84
N HIS A 600 36.61 -8.12 -14.33
CA HIS A 600 37.86 -8.75 -13.89
C HIS A 600 38.07 -8.78 -12.36
N GLY A 601 37.19 -8.14 -11.60
CA GLY A 601 37.38 -7.85 -10.18
C GLY A 601 38.38 -6.72 -9.94
N GLY A 602 38.87 -6.62 -8.70
CA GLY A 602 39.89 -5.64 -8.29
C GLY A 602 39.37 -4.66 -7.24
N LEU A 603 40.14 -3.61 -6.96
CA LEU A 603 39.79 -2.61 -5.95
C LEU A 603 39.07 -1.42 -6.59
N VAL A 604 38.01 -0.95 -5.92
CA VAL A 604 37.21 0.22 -6.32
C VAL A 604 37.25 1.26 -5.18
N PRO A 605 37.54 2.54 -5.48
CA PRO A 605 37.52 3.60 -4.48
C PRO A 605 36.20 3.64 -3.72
N CYS A 606 36.27 3.60 -2.40
CA CYS A 606 35.11 3.67 -1.52
C CYS A 606 35.54 4.10 -0.12
N PRO A 607 35.15 5.32 0.33
CA PRO A 607 35.41 5.76 1.69
C PRO A 607 34.90 4.73 2.72
N GLY A 608 35.64 4.50 3.79
CA GLY A 608 35.33 3.49 4.79
C GLY A 608 35.59 2.04 4.38
N GLY A 609 36.09 1.80 3.18
CA GLY A 609 36.41 0.46 2.70
C GLY A 609 37.61 -0.17 3.43
N ASP A 610 37.60 -1.50 3.55
CA ASP A 610 38.61 -2.26 4.27
C ASP A 610 39.95 -2.40 3.51
N TYR A 611 39.97 -2.05 2.23
CA TYR A 611 41.16 -2.11 1.37
C TYR A 611 41.74 -0.71 1.09
N ARG A 612 42.92 -0.68 0.47
CA ARG A 612 43.61 0.55 0.06
C ARG A 612 44.09 0.43 -1.38
N LEU A 613 43.92 1.50 -2.16
CA LEU A 613 44.54 1.65 -3.48
C LEU A 613 46.02 2.01 -3.34
N SER A 614 46.75 2.01 -4.45
CA SER A 614 48.18 2.36 -4.49
C SER A 614 48.48 3.78 -4.04
N ASP A 615 47.51 4.70 -4.16
CA ASP A 615 47.58 6.08 -3.68
C ASP A 615 47.18 6.26 -2.21
N GLY A 616 46.87 5.16 -1.50
CA GLY A 616 46.45 5.16 -0.11
C GLY A 616 44.96 5.45 0.12
N SER A 617 44.17 5.70 -0.93
CA SER A 617 42.73 5.91 -0.80
C SER A 617 42.00 4.63 -0.40
N GLU A 618 40.93 4.77 0.38
CA GLU A 618 40.13 3.65 0.88
C GLU A 618 39.32 3.00 -0.25
N ALA A 619 39.20 1.67 -0.21
CA ALA A 619 38.58 0.91 -1.28
C ALA A 619 37.83 -0.33 -0.79
N VAL A 620 36.91 -0.80 -1.62
CA VAL A 620 36.27 -2.12 -1.49
C VAL A 620 36.71 -3.02 -2.65
N LYS A 621 36.69 -4.34 -2.45
CA LYS A 621 36.91 -5.30 -3.53
C LYS A 621 35.63 -5.42 -4.37
N ALA A 622 35.75 -5.19 -5.67
CA ALA A 622 34.77 -5.63 -6.66
C ALA A 622 35.03 -7.09 -6.99
N LEU A 623 33.97 -7.91 -6.97
CA LEU A 623 34.03 -9.28 -7.46
C LEU A 623 34.04 -9.29 -8.99
N SER A 624 34.77 -10.23 -9.58
CA SER A 624 34.66 -10.50 -11.01
C SER A 624 33.28 -11.04 -11.37
N TRP A 625 32.86 -10.84 -12.62
CA TRP A 625 31.63 -11.41 -13.15
C TRP A 625 31.55 -12.94 -13.01
N LYS A 626 32.71 -13.61 -13.04
CA LYS A 626 32.85 -15.04 -12.82
C LYS A 626 32.56 -15.43 -11.37
N GLU A 627 33.15 -14.72 -10.40
CA GLU A 627 32.88 -14.93 -8.96
C GLU A 627 31.39 -14.72 -8.65
N VAL A 628 30.77 -13.67 -9.17
CA VAL A 628 29.31 -13.45 -8.99
C VAL A 628 28.48 -14.59 -9.61
N GLY A 629 28.88 -15.08 -10.79
CA GLY A 629 28.23 -16.22 -11.42
C GLY A 629 28.35 -17.52 -10.61
N GLN A 630 29.49 -17.75 -9.95
CA GLN A 630 29.70 -18.89 -9.05
C GLN A 630 28.82 -18.79 -7.80
N ILE A 631 28.73 -17.60 -7.19
CA ILE A 631 27.82 -17.34 -6.07
C ILE A 631 26.37 -17.62 -6.48
N ALA A 632 25.92 -17.08 -7.61
CA ALA A 632 24.56 -17.31 -8.12
C ALA A 632 24.27 -18.79 -8.37
N THR A 633 25.21 -19.51 -8.98
CA THR A 633 25.09 -20.95 -9.24
C THR A 633 24.98 -21.76 -7.94
N LYS A 634 25.69 -21.36 -6.86
CA LYS A 634 25.61 -22.02 -5.55
C LYS A 634 24.19 -22.06 -5.00
N PHE A 635 23.39 -21.01 -5.22
CA PHE A 635 22.00 -20.95 -4.78
C PHE A 635 21.06 -21.91 -5.53
N ASN A 636 21.44 -22.44 -6.69
CA ASN A 636 20.60 -23.41 -7.40
C ASN A 636 20.47 -24.74 -6.63
N ARG A 637 21.34 -25.02 -5.63
CA ARG A 637 21.14 -26.13 -4.68
C ARG A 637 19.84 -26.02 -3.88
N LEU A 638 19.29 -24.82 -3.77
CA LEU A 638 18.02 -24.54 -3.11
C LEU A 638 16.85 -24.36 -4.08
N ASN A 639 17.04 -24.62 -5.38
CA ASN A 639 15.99 -24.45 -6.37
C ASN A 639 14.89 -25.51 -6.16
N PRO A 640 13.67 -25.14 -5.73
CA PRO A 640 12.61 -26.12 -5.48
C PRO A 640 11.80 -26.43 -6.75
N TYR A 641 12.13 -25.78 -7.87
CA TYR A 641 11.43 -25.90 -9.13
C TYR A 641 12.11 -26.91 -10.06
N ASN A 642 11.39 -27.36 -11.07
CA ASN A 642 11.97 -28.12 -12.18
C ASN A 642 13.03 -27.29 -12.92
N ASP A 643 14.28 -27.74 -12.88
CA ASP A 643 15.44 -27.07 -13.49
C ASP A 643 15.29 -26.83 -15.00
N SER A 644 14.51 -27.64 -15.72
CA SER A 644 14.25 -27.39 -17.16
C SER A 644 13.37 -26.17 -17.41
N LEU A 645 12.54 -25.79 -16.43
CA LEU A 645 11.58 -24.69 -16.51
C LEU A 645 12.10 -23.42 -15.83
N VAL A 646 12.70 -23.56 -14.65
CA VAL A 646 13.25 -22.47 -13.85
C VAL A 646 14.66 -22.85 -13.44
N ARG A 647 15.66 -22.40 -14.21
CA ARG A 647 17.07 -22.80 -14.03
C ARG A 647 17.81 -22.07 -12.91
N GLU A 648 17.40 -20.84 -12.63
CA GLU A 648 18.18 -19.91 -11.81
C GLU A 648 17.33 -19.43 -10.64
N LEU A 649 17.74 -19.82 -9.43
CA LEU A 649 17.11 -19.30 -8.22
C LEU A 649 17.55 -17.85 -7.95
N LEU A 650 18.85 -17.58 -7.98
CA LEU A 650 19.41 -16.23 -7.93
C LEU A 650 19.78 -15.79 -9.35
N LYS A 651 19.02 -14.86 -9.91
CA LYS A 651 19.22 -14.36 -11.27
C LYS A 651 20.14 -13.16 -11.29
N ILE A 652 20.85 -12.99 -12.39
CA ILE A 652 21.46 -11.72 -12.77
C ILE A 652 20.42 -10.97 -13.59
N GLU A 653 20.07 -9.77 -13.16
CA GLU A 653 19.01 -8.98 -13.76
C GLU A 653 19.37 -8.56 -15.20
N ASP A 654 18.35 -8.48 -16.05
CA ASP A 654 18.48 -8.16 -17.47
C ASP A 654 19.27 -6.86 -17.72
N VAL A 655 19.20 -5.89 -16.80
CA VAL A 655 19.93 -4.63 -16.86
C VAL A 655 21.45 -4.80 -17.05
N ASN A 656 22.02 -5.93 -16.62
CA ASN A 656 23.43 -6.26 -16.76
C ASN A 656 23.84 -6.81 -18.13
N PHE A 657 22.91 -6.88 -19.09
CA PHE A 657 23.16 -7.33 -20.46
C PHE A 657 22.85 -6.23 -21.48
N VAL A 658 23.49 -6.29 -22.64
CA VAL A 658 23.24 -5.35 -23.74
C VAL A 658 21.76 -5.38 -24.12
N ASP A 659 21.15 -4.21 -24.30
CA ASP A 659 19.72 -4.00 -24.58
C ASP A 659 18.76 -4.66 -23.58
N SER A 660 19.24 -4.94 -22.37
CA SER A 660 18.50 -5.68 -21.35
C SER A 660 18.02 -7.06 -21.86
N ASP A 661 18.84 -7.73 -22.68
CA ASP A 661 18.56 -9.07 -23.21
C ASP A 661 19.58 -10.08 -22.65
N PRO A 662 19.17 -11.03 -21.80
CA PRO A 662 20.08 -12.00 -21.18
C PRO A 662 20.75 -12.96 -22.19
N ARG A 663 20.34 -12.94 -23.47
CA ARG A 663 21.00 -13.68 -24.57
C ARG A 663 22.19 -12.94 -25.17
N LYS A 664 22.34 -11.65 -24.86
CA LYS A 664 23.44 -10.82 -25.35
C LYS A 664 24.60 -10.80 -24.34
N PRO A 665 25.80 -10.34 -24.73
CA PRO A 665 26.92 -10.18 -23.80
C PRO A 665 26.57 -9.29 -22.60
N ARG A 666 27.25 -9.53 -21.47
CA ARG A 666 27.16 -8.65 -20.31
C ARG A 666 27.70 -7.26 -20.64
N ARG A 667 27.14 -6.24 -20.01
CA ARG A 667 27.62 -4.86 -20.04
C ARG A 667 27.94 -4.39 -18.62
N GLN A 668 28.90 -3.48 -18.51
CA GLN A 668 29.22 -2.87 -17.22
C GLN A 668 28.09 -1.90 -16.83
N VAL A 669 27.54 -2.12 -15.64
CA VAL A 669 26.57 -1.23 -14.99
C VAL A 669 27.22 -0.58 -13.78
N PHE A 670 26.88 0.67 -13.51
CA PHE A 670 27.26 1.39 -12.30
C PHE A 670 26.02 1.68 -11.47
N GLY A 671 26.19 1.72 -10.15
CA GLY A 671 25.10 2.01 -9.23
C GLY A 671 25.42 3.17 -8.30
N HIS A 672 24.37 3.89 -7.91
CA HIS A 672 24.41 4.94 -6.91
C HIS A 672 23.20 4.81 -5.98
N ALA A 673 23.43 4.80 -4.67
CA ALA A 673 22.39 4.61 -3.67
C ALA A 673 22.48 5.64 -2.54
N ILE A 674 21.30 6.09 -2.06
CA ILE A 674 21.17 7.21 -1.12
C ILE A 674 20.66 6.71 0.23
N SER A 675 19.62 5.89 0.21
CA SER A 675 19.01 5.21 1.37
C SER A 675 18.15 4.05 0.85
N ALA A 676 17.60 3.24 1.75
CA ALA A 676 16.73 2.11 1.41
C ALA A 676 15.69 2.50 0.36
N LYS A 677 15.63 1.70 -0.72
CA LYS A 677 14.77 1.92 -1.89
C LYS A 677 15.03 3.21 -2.68
N ARG A 678 16.08 4.00 -2.41
CA ARG A 678 16.46 5.19 -3.19
C ARG A 678 17.80 4.97 -3.87
N TYR A 679 17.75 4.44 -5.08
CA TYR A 679 18.92 4.13 -5.89
C TYR A 679 18.62 4.28 -7.38
N ALA A 680 19.68 4.39 -8.17
CA ALA A 680 19.64 4.29 -9.62
C ALA A 680 20.83 3.47 -10.13
N LEU A 681 20.60 2.78 -11.24
CA LEU A 681 21.62 2.10 -12.03
C LEU A 681 21.77 2.81 -13.37
N TYR A 682 23.00 2.97 -13.82
CA TYR A 682 23.32 3.68 -15.06
C TYR A 682 24.48 3.00 -15.79
N ILE A 683 24.59 3.28 -17.08
CA ILE A 683 25.74 2.92 -17.92
C ILE A 683 26.49 4.20 -18.31
N LYS A 684 27.80 4.07 -18.54
CA LYS A 684 28.58 5.16 -19.14
C LYS A 684 28.42 5.12 -20.66
N THR A 685 28.31 6.29 -21.27
CA THR A 685 28.22 6.50 -22.73
C THR A 685 29.33 7.46 -23.15
N ASP A 686 29.56 7.60 -24.45
CA ASP A 686 30.58 8.55 -24.97
C ASP A 686 30.32 9.98 -24.48
N ASP A 687 29.04 10.39 -24.43
CA ASP A 687 28.60 11.72 -23.99
C ASP A 687 28.21 11.82 -22.49
N GLY A 688 28.57 10.82 -21.67
CA GLY A 688 28.30 10.86 -20.22
C GLY A 688 27.67 9.58 -19.66
N ILE A 689 26.39 9.63 -19.30
CA ILE A 689 25.67 8.52 -18.67
C ILE A 689 24.26 8.32 -19.24
N LYS A 690 23.74 7.10 -19.12
CA LYS A 690 22.33 6.76 -19.35
C LYS A 690 21.78 5.96 -18.17
N VAL A 691 20.68 6.43 -17.57
CA VAL A 691 19.98 5.72 -16.50
C VAL A 691 19.24 4.51 -17.09
N VAL A 692 19.47 3.33 -16.52
CA VAL A 692 18.88 2.05 -16.98
C VAL A 692 18.00 1.39 -15.91
N LYS A 693 18.01 1.90 -14.68
CA LYS A 693 17.04 1.55 -13.62
C LYS A 693 16.96 2.71 -12.65
N ALA A 694 15.75 3.16 -12.31
CA ALA A 694 15.56 4.28 -11.41
C ALA A 694 14.43 4.01 -10.42
N SER A 695 14.74 4.11 -9.12
CA SER A 695 13.70 4.00 -8.10
C SER A 695 13.01 5.34 -7.86
N GLY A 696 11.68 5.36 -7.97
CA GLY A 696 10.82 6.50 -7.59
C GLY A 696 10.28 6.42 -6.16
N HIS A 697 10.80 5.52 -5.32
CA HIS A 697 10.27 5.31 -3.97
C HIS A 697 10.42 6.56 -3.10
N GLY A 698 9.31 6.98 -2.47
CA GLY A 698 9.24 8.22 -1.69
C GLY A 698 9.18 9.49 -2.55
N LEU A 699 8.79 9.36 -3.83
CA LEU A 699 8.37 10.45 -4.71
C LEU A 699 6.97 10.21 -5.30
N GLY A 700 6.46 8.98 -5.25
CA GLY A 700 5.20 8.56 -5.89
C GLY A 700 3.91 9.17 -5.29
N TYR A 701 4.02 9.95 -4.22
CA TYR A 701 2.91 10.70 -3.63
C TYR A 701 2.73 12.10 -4.23
N LEU A 702 3.72 12.56 -5.00
CA LEU A 702 3.67 13.83 -5.71
C LEU A 702 2.86 13.64 -6.98
N CYS A 703 2.07 14.66 -7.32
CA CYS A 703 1.45 14.75 -8.63
C CYS A 703 2.56 14.91 -9.67
N ALA A 704 2.63 14.01 -10.64
CA ALA A 704 3.74 13.97 -11.59
C ALA A 704 3.87 15.31 -12.35
N PRO A 705 5.06 15.93 -12.38
CA PRO A 705 5.28 17.17 -13.11
C PRO A 705 5.30 16.95 -14.63
N LYS A 706 5.58 15.71 -15.07
CA LYS A 706 5.57 15.29 -16.47
C LYS A 706 5.02 13.87 -16.58
N GLU A 707 4.15 13.65 -17.57
CA GLU A 707 3.49 12.36 -17.82
C GLU A 707 4.37 11.41 -18.68
N GLY A 708 4.03 10.12 -18.66
CA GLY A 708 4.63 9.08 -19.50
C GLY A 708 5.61 8.16 -18.77
N MET A 709 5.98 7.07 -19.43
CA MET A 709 6.84 6.01 -18.90
C MET A 709 8.04 5.82 -19.82
N ASP A 710 9.22 5.81 -19.22
CA ASP A 710 10.48 5.49 -19.85
C ASP A 710 10.61 3.97 -19.97
N VAL A 711 10.77 3.47 -21.20
CA VAL A 711 10.79 2.04 -21.50
C VAL A 711 12.10 1.40 -21.01
N ASP A 712 13.22 2.10 -21.14
CA ASP A 712 14.56 1.55 -20.85
C ASP A 712 14.78 1.35 -19.35
N SER A 713 14.35 2.33 -18.55
CA SER A 713 14.45 2.31 -17.09
C SER A 713 13.23 1.72 -16.39
N ASN A 714 12.16 1.45 -17.15
CA ASN A 714 10.87 0.98 -16.66
C ASN A 714 10.31 1.84 -15.50
N ALA A 715 10.44 3.17 -15.63
CA ALA A 715 10.07 4.15 -14.62
C ALA A 715 9.31 5.33 -15.27
N PRO A 716 8.52 6.12 -14.52
CA PRO A 716 7.93 7.34 -15.06
C PRO A 716 9.01 8.30 -15.59
N HIS A 717 8.77 8.96 -16.72
CA HIS A 717 9.78 9.83 -17.37
C HIS A 717 10.42 10.84 -16.41
N TRP A 718 9.61 11.50 -15.58
CA TRP A 718 10.11 12.51 -14.65
C TRP A 718 11.01 11.92 -13.55
N ILE A 719 10.84 10.65 -13.18
CA ILE A 719 11.71 9.95 -12.22
C ILE A 719 13.07 9.67 -12.87
N THR A 720 13.08 9.23 -14.13
CA THR A 720 14.30 9.00 -14.91
C THR A 720 15.06 10.31 -15.13
N GLU A 721 14.38 11.38 -15.55
CA GLU A 721 14.97 12.72 -15.68
C GLU A 721 15.50 13.26 -14.34
N SER A 722 14.79 13.02 -13.23
CA SER A 722 15.26 13.39 -11.89
C SER A 722 16.60 12.74 -11.55
N TRP A 723 16.71 11.43 -11.76
CA TRP A 723 17.93 10.69 -11.49
C TRP A 723 19.06 11.06 -12.43
N GLU A 724 18.78 11.25 -13.71
CA GLU A 724 19.79 11.69 -14.66
C GLU A 724 20.37 13.06 -14.28
N TRP A 725 19.52 14.03 -13.94
CA TRP A 725 19.95 15.34 -13.42
C TRP A 725 20.78 15.22 -12.14
N LEU A 726 20.30 14.45 -11.14
CA LEU A 726 21.01 14.25 -9.87
C LEU A 726 22.38 13.59 -10.06
N LEU A 727 22.46 12.56 -10.91
CA LEU A 727 23.69 11.80 -11.15
C LEU A 727 24.70 12.59 -11.97
N ARG A 728 24.27 13.26 -13.06
CA ARG A 728 25.17 14.14 -13.84
C ARG A 728 25.77 15.22 -12.97
N LYS A 729 24.96 15.81 -12.08
CA LYS A 729 25.43 16.81 -11.11
C LYS A 729 26.43 16.24 -10.11
N ASP A 730 26.19 15.07 -9.52
CA ASP A 730 27.13 14.45 -8.56
C ASP A 730 28.41 13.93 -9.24
N LEU A 731 28.36 13.62 -10.53
CA LEU A 731 29.52 13.23 -11.36
C LEU A 731 30.25 14.42 -12.02
N SER A 732 29.81 15.66 -11.78
CA SER A 732 30.34 16.86 -12.44
C SER A 732 30.32 16.81 -13.97
N LEU A 733 29.30 16.16 -14.56
CA LEU A 733 29.05 16.12 -16.00
C LEU A 733 28.20 17.31 -16.44
N SER A 734 28.20 17.62 -17.73
CA SER A 734 27.27 18.59 -18.31
C SER A 734 25.83 18.07 -18.18
N TYR A 735 24.90 18.96 -17.81
CA TYR A 735 23.47 18.67 -17.68
C TYR A 735 22.62 19.88 -18.03
N GLU A 736 21.41 19.60 -18.51
CA GLU A 736 20.33 20.58 -18.61
C GLU A 736 19.37 20.39 -17.43
N GLU A 737 18.86 21.49 -16.89
CA GLU A 737 17.87 21.42 -15.83
C GLU A 737 16.49 21.11 -16.41
N PRO A 738 15.76 20.11 -15.89
CA PRO A 738 14.38 19.88 -16.31
C PRO A 738 13.52 21.12 -16.09
N ALA A 739 12.79 21.54 -17.13
CA ALA A 739 11.97 22.77 -17.11
C ALA A 739 10.91 22.79 -15.98
N TRP A 740 10.54 21.61 -15.47
CA TRP A 740 9.55 21.46 -14.41
C TRP A 740 10.11 21.53 -12.98
N LEU A 741 11.43 21.68 -12.79
CA LEU A 741 12.04 21.73 -11.46
C LEU A 741 11.47 22.85 -10.57
N ASP A 742 11.10 23.97 -11.16
CA ASP A 742 10.56 25.14 -10.45
C ASP A 742 9.04 25.14 -10.35
N LEU A 743 8.37 24.05 -10.74
CA LEU A 743 6.98 23.84 -10.38
C LEU A 743 6.85 23.53 -8.89
N PRO A 744 5.75 23.96 -8.23
CA PRO A 744 5.48 23.57 -6.86
C PRO A 744 5.19 22.07 -6.76
N ALA A 745 5.72 21.46 -5.71
CA ALA A 745 5.49 20.07 -5.36
C ALA A 745 4.10 19.93 -4.73
N MET A 746 3.17 19.41 -5.53
CA MET A 746 1.77 19.22 -5.14
C MET A 746 1.49 17.75 -4.87
N MET A 747 0.67 17.47 -3.86
CA MET A 747 0.08 16.14 -3.67
C MET A 747 -1.37 16.16 -4.14
N ARG A 748 -1.77 15.22 -5.02
CA ARG A 748 -3.18 15.02 -5.38
C ARG A 748 -3.84 14.11 -4.36
N MET A 749 -4.88 14.62 -3.71
CA MET A 749 -5.62 13.92 -2.66
C MET A 749 -7.10 13.82 -3.02
N THR A 750 -7.78 12.84 -2.45
CA THR A 750 -9.22 12.60 -2.58
C THR A 750 -9.84 12.56 -1.18
N LEU A 751 -10.98 13.23 -0.98
CA LEU A 751 -11.68 13.21 0.31
C LEU A 751 -12.48 11.90 0.50
N THR A 752 -11.78 10.81 0.80
CA THR A 752 -12.33 9.45 0.92
C THR A 752 -13.00 9.16 2.27
N SER A 753 -12.65 9.90 3.33
CA SER A 753 -13.15 9.67 4.69
C SER A 753 -13.63 10.94 5.39
N PRO A 754 -14.74 10.91 6.14
CA PRO A 754 -15.23 12.04 6.93
C PRO A 754 -14.40 12.32 8.19
N SER A 755 -13.53 11.41 8.61
CA SER A 755 -12.66 11.69 9.77
C SER A 755 -11.56 12.68 9.46
N VAL A 756 -11.25 12.86 8.17
CA VAL A 756 -10.24 13.79 7.71
C VAL A 756 -10.94 15.12 7.43
N MET A 757 -10.46 16.20 8.05
CA MET A 757 -10.98 17.58 7.88
C MET A 757 -12.36 17.83 8.51
N ARG A 758 -12.57 17.45 9.78
CA ARG A 758 -13.87 17.61 10.47
C ARG A 758 -14.27 19.04 10.79
N THR A 759 -13.32 19.93 11.06
CA THR A 759 -13.61 21.18 11.79
C THR A 759 -13.89 22.40 10.90
N GLN A 760 -13.39 22.49 9.67
CA GLN A 760 -13.71 23.61 8.76
C GLN A 760 -13.59 23.20 7.29
N ARG A 761 -14.21 22.08 6.92
CA ARG A 761 -14.27 21.64 5.52
C ARG A 761 -14.95 22.72 4.66
N PRO A 762 -14.29 23.28 3.63
CA PRO A 762 -14.91 24.28 2.79
C PRO A 762 -16.07 23.67 2.00
N GLU A 763 -17.09 24.47 1.70
CA GLU A 763 -18.30 24.02 0.99
C GLU A 763 -17.97 23.37 -0.37
N TRP A 764 -16.89 23.83 -1.02
CA TRP A 764 -16.45 23.27 -2.29
C TRP A 764 -15.85 21.86 -2.18
N LEU A 765 -15.37 21.44 -1.01
CA LEU A 765 -14.74 20.12 -0.84
C LEU A 765 -15.79 19.05 -0.50
N PHE A 766 -16.51 18.58 -1.51
CA PHE A 766 -17.49 17.51 -1.36
C PHE A 766 -16.78 16.13 -1.27
N PRO A 767 -17.36 15.09 -0.64
CA PRO A 767 -16.76 13.76 -0.59
C PRO A 767 -16.34 13.23 -1.96
N PHE A 768 -15.18 12.58 -2.02
CA PHE A 768 -14.52 12.11 -3.25
C PHE A 768 -14.08 13.20 -4.25
N ASN A 769 -14.14 14.50 -3.89
CA ASN A 769 -13.48 15.54 -4.69
C ASN A 769 -11.96 15.35 -4.66
N PHE A 770 -11.31 15.71 -5.77
CA PHE A 770 -9.86 15.87 -5.83
C PHE A 770 -9.48 17.26 -5.33
N PHE A 771 -8.39 17.34 -4.58
CA PHE A 771 -7.80 18.59 -4.13
C PHE A 771 -6.28 18.46 -4.06
N PHE A 772 -5.57 19.58 -4.01
CA PHE A 772 -4.14 19.56 -3.76
C PHE A 772 -3.83 19.87 -2.30
N LEU A 773 -2.85 19.13 -1.78
CA LEU A 773 -2.12 19.47 -0.56
C LEU A 773 -0.70 19.89 -1.00
N PRO A 774 -0.40 21.19 -1.08
CA PRO A 774 0.95 21.65 -1.38
C PRO A 774 1.91 21.27 -0.25
N LEU A 775 3.12 20.83 -0.59
CA LEU A 775 4.19 20.70 0.40
C LEU A 775 4.72 22.09 0.72
N LEU A 776 4.70 22.50 1.98
CA LEU A 776 5.11 23.85 2.39
C LEU A 776 6.55 23.86 2.91
N SER A 777 7.28 24.95 2.64
CA SER A 777 8.60 25.17 3.21
C SER A 777 8.54 25.33 4.74
N GLU A 778 9.40 24.63 5.47
CA GLU A 778 9.49 24.77 6.94
C GLU A 778 10.05 26.13 7.36
N LEU A 779 10.78 26.83 6.48
CA LEU A 779 11.42 28.11 6.78
C LEU A 779 10.43 29.28 6.63
N ASP A 780 9.86 29.42 5.43
CA ASP A 780 9.10 30.57 4.93
C ASP A 780 7.82 30.16 4.19
N GLY A 781 7.42 28.88 4.24
CA GLY A 781 6.22 28.37 3.59
C GLY A 781 4.90 28.88 4.16
N TYR A 782 4.96 29.46 5.36
CA TYR A 782 3.81 29.82 6.18
C TYR A 782 3.63 31.34 6.21
N PRO A 783 2.40 31.85 6.05
CA PRO A 783 2.12 33.27 6.21
C PRO A 783 2.52 33.79 7.59
N ALA A 784 2.97 35.04 7.67
CA ALA A 784 3.36 35.70 8.91
C ALA A 784 2.20 35.73 9.92
N GLY A 785 2.51 35.40 11.17
CA GLY A 785 1.53 35.40 12.27
C GLY A 785 0.61 34.18 12.33
N CYS A 786 0.73 33.20 11.41
CA CYS A 786 -0.08 31.98 11.49
C CYS A 786 0.49 30.95 12.49
N ASP A 787 -0.39 30.16 13.09
CA ASP A 787 0.00 29.02 13.93
C ASP A 787 0.39 27.84 13.04
N ARG A 788 1.71 27.65 12.85
CA ARG A 788 2.28 26.54 12.05
C ARG A 788 1.80 25.16 12.51
N SER A 789 1.53 24.98 13.81
CA SER A 789 1.08 23.69 14.34
C SER A 789 -0.36 23.34 13.94
N ASN A 790 -1.13 24.36 13.53
CA ASN A 790 -2.51 24.27 13.08
C ASN A 790 -2.67 24.89 11.69
N PHE A 791 -1.74 24.59 10.77
CA PHE A 791 -1.83 25.05 9.39
C PHE A 791 -1.95 23.87 8.42
N LYS A 792 -3.17 23.64 7.92
CA LYS A 792 -3.50 22.63 6.91
C LYS A 792 -4.09 23.35 5.69
N PHE A 793 -3.19 23.83 4.83
CA PHE A 793 -3.56 24.55 3.62
C PHE A 793 -3.87 23.58 2.48
N ILE A 794 -5.06 23.70 1.90
CA ILE A 794 -5.44 22.97 0.71
C ILE A 794 -5.84 23.91 -0.40
N THR A 795 -5.56 23.50 -1.63
CA THR A 795 -6.04 24.20 -2.82
C THR A 795 -6.98 23.32 -3.62
N ARG A 796 -7.69 23.98 -4.52
CA ARG A 796 -8.44 23.33 -5.59
C ARG A 796 -7.50 22.48 -6.44
N TYR A 797 -7.98 21.33 -6.93
CA TYR A 797 -7.26 20.58 -7.95
C TYR A 797 -7.20 21.39 -9.25
N GLU A 798 -6.03 21.41 -9.89
CA GLU A 798 -5.82 22.06 -11.19
C GLU A 798 -5.01 21.13 -12.09
N SER A 799 -5.57 20.80 -13.25
CA SER A 799 -4.95 19.90 -14.23
C SER A 799 -3.83 20.57 -15.02
N ASP A 800 -3.89 21.89 -15.17
CA ASP A 800 -2.92 22.70 -15.89
C ASP A 800 -1.75 23.08 -14.97
N ARG A 801 -0.60 22.45 -15.23
CA ARG A 801 0.62 22.57 -14.40
C ARG A 801 1.18 23.99 -14.38
N GLU A 802 0.97 24.78 -15.42
CA GLU A 802 1.44 26.17 -15.47
C GLU A 802 0.74 27.07 -14.43
N LYS A 803 -0.50 26.73 -14.08
CA LYS A 803 -1.27 27.46 -13.08
C LYS A 803 -0.92 27.09 -11.65
N TRP A 804 -0.20 25.99 -11.41
CA TRP A 804 0.13 25.53 -10.06
C TRP A 804 0.91 26.58 -9.25
N LYS A 805 1.69 27.43 -9.92
CA LYS A 805 2.48 28.50 -9.31
C LYS A 805 1.63 29.55 -8.57
N LYS A 806 0.34 29.69 -8.93
CA LYS A 806 -0.57 30.71 -8.40
C LYS A 806 -1.96 30.12 -8.21
N LEU A 807 -2.16 29.45 -7.08
CA LEU A 807 -3.43 28.88 -6.66
C LEU A 807 -3.95 29.61 -5.41
N GLU A 808 -5.26 29.76 -5.31
CA GLU A 808 -5.91 30.15 -4.06
C GLU A 808 -6.26 28.88 -3.28
N GLY A 809 -6.04 28.92 -1.96
CA GLY A 809 -6.41 27.86 -1.05
C GLY A 809 -6.91 28.38 0.28
N ILE A 810 -7.29 27.45 1.14
CA ILE A 810 -7.86 27.71 2.47
C ILE A 810 -7.08 26.92 3.51
N ASN A 811 -6.79 27.55 4.66
CA ASN A 811 -6.33 26.84 5.84
C ASN A 811 -7.54 26.28 6.61
N LEU A 812 -7.54 24.98 6.87
CA LEU A 812 -8.67 24.25 7.45
C LEU A 812 -8.86 24.41 8.97
N TYR A 813 -7.99 25.17 9.64
CA TYR A 813 -8.08 25.39 11.09
C TYR A 813 -8.63 26.77 11.46
N ASP A 814 -8.33 27.79 10.66
CA ASP A 814 -8.83 29.17 10.86
C ASP A 814 -9.82 29.63 9.78
N GLY A 815 -9.92 28.91 8.66
CA GLY A 815 -10.83 29.18 7.55
C GLY A 815 -10.33 30.31 6.64
N GLN A 816 -9.11 30.80 6.88
CA GLN A 816 -8.53 31.90 6.13
C GLN A 816 -8.07 31.46 4.74
N HIS A 817 -8.24 32.37 3.79
CA HIS A 817 -7.85 32.17 2.41
C HIS A 817 -6.48 32.78 2.14
N TYR A 818 -5.64 32.04 1.40
CA TYR A 818 -4.31 32.48 1.01
C TYR A 818 -4.06 32.18 -0.46
N LEU A 819 -3.24 33.02 -1.09
CA LEU A 819 -2.68 32.75 -2.41
C LEU A 819 -1.33 32.05 -2.27
N THR A 820 -1.03 31.14 -3.18
CA THR A 820 0.30 30.56 -3.32
C THR A 820 1.20 31.42 -4.19
N GLU A 821 2.46 31.50 -3.82
CA GLU A 821 3.51 32.12 -4.61
C GLU A 821 4.82 31.34 -4.41
N MET A 822 5.66 31.26 -5.44
CA MET A 822 6.88 30.45 -5.37
C MET A 822 7.99 31.09 -4.53
N PHE A 823 7.84 32.37 -4.16
CA PHE A 823 8.82 33.11 -3.38
C PHE A 823 8.11 33.95 -2.32
N PRO A 824 8.71 34.10 -1.13
CA PRO A 824 8.14 34.93 -0.08
C PRO A 824 8.11 36.40 -0.51
N SER A 825 6.96 37.05 -0.31
CA SER A 825 6.85 38.51 -0.44
C SER A 825 7.45 39.18 0.81
N GLY A 826 7.83 40.46 0.72
CA GLY A 826 8.30 41.22 1.89
C GLY A 826 7.27 41.34 3.03
N LYS A 827 5.98 41.09 2.73
CA LYS A 827 4.90 41.05 3.73
C LYS A 827 4.67 39.64 4.30
N GLN A 828 5.22 38.60 3.67
CA GLN A 828 5.02 37.19 4.03
C GLN A 828 3.53 36.84 4.24
N ASP A 829 2.63 37.39 3.44
CA ASP A 829 1.18 37.18 3.54
C ASP A 829 0.68 36.00 2.68
N LYS A 830 1.59 35.28 2.04
CA LYS A 830 1.33 34.22 1.06
C LYS A 830 1.83 32.86 1.56
N VAL A 831 1.29 31.80 0.98
CA VAL A 831 1.75 30.44 1.20
C VAL A 831 2.82 30.09 0.17
N VAL A 832 3.99 29.64 0.61
CA VAL A 832 5.10 29.30 -0.29
C VAL A 832 5.29 27.77 -0.31
N PRO A 833 4.84 27.10 -1.39
CA PRO A 833 5.09 25.67 -1.55
C PRO A 833 6.55 25.40 -1.91
N GLU A 834 7.04 24.24 -1.50
CA GLU A 834 8.32 23.69 -1.94
C GLU A 834 8.28 23.40 -3.44
N SER A 835 9.36 23.69 -4.15
CA SER A 835 9.51 23.30 -5.55
C SER A 835 10.01 21.87 -5.69
N PHE A 836 9.79 21.24 -6.85
CA PHE A 836 10.39 19.94 -7.16
C PHE A 836 11.92 19.98 -7.02
N ARG A 837 12.56 21.10 -7.33
CA ARG A 837 13.99 21.34 -7.11
C ARG A 837 14.39 21.13 -5.66
N ILE A 838 13.65 21.70 -4.71
CA ILE A 838 13.97 21.56 -3.28
C ILE A 838 13.65 20.14 -2.82
N ILE A 839 12.51 19.58 -3.22
CA ILE A 839 12.16 18.19 -2.90
C ILE A 839 13.23 17.21 -3.39
N LEU A 840 13.73 17.34 -4.61
CA LEU A 840 14.78 16.47 -5.13
C LEU A 840 16.13 16.69 -4.43
N ARG A 841 16.45 17.91 -4.02
CA ARG A 841 17.63 18.18 -3.16
C ARG A 841 17.49 17.49 -1.80
N LEU A 842 16.33 17.57 -1.16
CA LEU A 842 16.05 16.89 0.12
C LEU A 842 16.04 15.37 -0.04
N TYR A 843 15.45 14.87 -1.14
CA TYR A 843 15.48 13.47 -1.53
C TYR A 843 16.93 12.96 -1.62
N PHE A 844 17.81 13.73 -2.27
CA PHE A 844 19.23 13.40 -2.38
C PHE A 844 19.99 13.51 -1.05
N ARG A 845 19.49 14.29 -0.09
CA ARG A 845 20.06 14.45 1.26
C ARG A 845 19.49 13.47 2.29
N ARG A 846 18.58 12.58 1.91
CA ARG A 846 17.96 11.65 2.87
C ARG A 846 18.99 10.65 3.44
N PRO A 847 19.19 10.56 4.77
CA PRO A 847 20.13 9.62 5.36
C PRO A 847 19.61 8.18 5.33
N GLU A 848 20.53 7.20 5.35
CA GLU A 848 20.21 5.82 5.71
C GLU A 848 20.24 5.70 7.25
N SER A 849 19.17 6.15 7.90
CA SER A 849 19.13 6.30 9.37
C SER A 849 19.30 5.00 10.13
N LYS A 850 19.17 3.84 9.47
CA LYS A 850 19.29 2.52 10.08
C LYS A 850 20.73 2.03 10.19
N SER A 851 21.67 2.77 9.60
CA SER A 851 23.09 2.45 9.52
C SER A 851 23.94 3.57 10.12
N LEU A 852 25.18 3.24 10.46
CA LEU A 852 26.21 4.17 10.89
C LEU A 852 27.10 4.55 9.70
N ALA A 853 27.68 5.74 9.75
CA ALA A 853 28.71 6.20 8.84
C ALA A 853 30.00 5.36 8.98
N PRO A 854 30.94 5.47 8.02
CA PRO A 854 32.24 4.78 8.10
C PRO A 854 33.00 4.98 9.41
N ASP A 855 32.95 6.19 9.96
CA ASP A 855 33.61 6.57 11.22
C ASP A 855 32.86 6.09 12.48
N GLY A 856 31.70 5.44 12.32
CA GLY A 856 30.85 4.96 13.40
C GLY A 856 29.86 6.00 13.93
N SER A 857 29.86 7.23 13.41
CA SER A 857 28.85 8.24 13.74
C SER A 857 27.49 7.92 13.09
N PRO A 858 26.38 8.54 13.51
CA PRO A 858 25.10 8.39 12.83
C PRO A 858 25.18 8.77 11.35
N CYS A 859 24.53 8.01 10.46
CA CYS A 859 24.47 8.38 9.05
C CYS A 859 23.66 9.68 8.87
N VAL A 860 24.28 10.68 8.24
CA VAL A 860 23.72 12.00 7.96
C VAL A 860 23.65 12.28 6.46
N ALA A 861 23.13 13.45 6.08
CA ALA A 861 22.88 13.81 4.69
C ALA A 861 24.10 13.66 3.77
N ASP A 862 25.28 14.00 4.28
CA ASP A 862 26.53 14.09 3.51
C ASP A 862 27.46 12.87 3.72
N THR A 863 27.04 11.86 4.49
CA THR A 863 27.79 10.60 4.66
C THR A 863 28.03 9.90 3.32
N ARG A 864 29.26 9.49 3.04
CA ARG A 864 29.63 8.75 1.82
C ARG A 864 30.37 7.46 2.18
N GLY A 865 30.33 6.46 1.30
CA GLY A 865 31.12 5.24 1.41
C GLY A 865 30.43 4.08 2.12
N LEU A 866 31.24 3.14 2.64
CA LEU A 866 30.82 1.88 3.24
C LEU A 866 30.22 2.09 4.64
N LEU A 867 28.90 1.91 4.74
CA LEU A 867 28.14 2.06 5.98
C LEU A 867 28.28 0.84 6.90
N LYS A 868 28.20 1.08 8.21
CA LYS A 868 28.24 0.06 9.27
C LYS A 868 26.84 -0.23 9.83
N ARG A 869 26.62 -1.43 10.36
CA ARG A 869 25.38 -1.75 11.08
C ARG A 869 25.34 -0.96 12.39
N ALA A 870 24.16 -0.51 12.79
CA ALA A 870 23.97 0.12 14.08
C ALA A 870 23.97 -0.93 15.22
N SER A 871 24.38 -0.49 16.41
CA SER A 871 24.23 -1.25 17.66
C SER A 871 23.08 -0.68 18.45
N ILE A 872 22.07 -1.51 18.74
CA ILE A 872 20.85 -1.14 19.43
C ILE A 872 20.81 -1.85 20.78
N ILE A 873 20.67 -1.07 21.84
CA ILE A 873 20.36 -1.57 23.18
C ILE A 873 18.85 -1.44 23.37
N ALA A 874 18.16 -2.53 23.63
CA ALA A 874 16.72 -2.53 23.83
C ALA A 874 16.35 -1.90 25.19
N GLY A 875 15.40 -0.97 25.15
CA GLY A 875 14.69 -0.43 26.31
C GLY A 875 13.34 -1.13 26.51
N GLU A 876 12.24 -0.37 26.49
CA GLU A 876 10.90 -0.95 26.57
C GLU A 876 10.54 -1.74 25.31
N ILE A 877 10.00 -2.96 25.47
CA ILE A 877 9.38 -3.73 24.39
C ILE A 877 7.88 -3.37 24.32
N VAL A 878 7.49 -2.71 23.24
CA VAL A 878 6.15 -2.13 23.05
C VAL A 878 5.37 -2.91 21.99
N PRO A 879 4.27 -3.60 22.35
CA PRO A 879 3.41 -4.23 21.35
C PRO A 879 2.67 -3.18 20.52
N VAL A 880 2.56 -3.41 19.21
CA VAL A 880 1.89 -2.51 18.26
C VAL A 880 0.94 -3.26 17.31
N GLY A 881 -0.08 -2.54 16.84
CA GLY A 881 -1.06 -3.00 15.86
C GLY A 881 -0.55 -2.94 14.42
N LYS A 882 -1.48 -2.97 13.46
CA LYS A 882 -1.21 -2.83 12.03
C LYS A 882 -0.40 -1.58 11.73
N GLU A 883 0.78 -1.83 11.19
CA GLU A 883 1.59 -0.86 10.46
C GLU A 883 0.98 -0.69 9.07
N THR A 884 0.16 0.33 8.91
CA THR A 884 -0.16 0.90 7.60
C THR A 884 0.46 2.27 7.48
N ASP A 885 1.76 2.36 7.84
CA ASP A 885 2.57 3.48 7.40
C ASP A 885 3.09 3.18 5.99
N ARG A 886 2.18 3.27 5.01
CA ARG A 886 2.54 3.50 3.61
C ARG A 886 2.48 4.99 3.31
N HIS A 887 2.84 5.83 4.30
CA HIS A 887 2.95 7.26 4.02
C HIS A 887 3.86 7.40 2.80
N TRP A 888 3.32 8.03 1.77
CA TRP A 888 4.08 8.49 0.61
C TRP A 888 4.51 7.44 -0.43
N GLU A 889 4.16 6.15 -0.29
CA GLU A 889 4.56 5.11 -1.26
C GLU A 889 3.65 5.04 -2.49
N GLN A 890 2.32 5.20 -2.34
CA GLN A 890 1.32 5.27 -3.40
C GLN A 890 -0.08 5.48 -2.78
N GLY A 891 -0.72 6.63 -3.02
CA GLY A 891 -2.09 6.83 -2.58
C GLY A 891 -2.53 8.29 -2.59
N GLU A 892 -3.79 8.50 -2.98
CA GLU A 892 -4.47 9.82 -2.95
C GLU A 892 -5.28 9.99 -1.66
N ASP A 893 -5.12 9.09 -0.68
CA ASP A 893 -5.93 9.09 0.54
C ASP A 893 -5.27 9.96 1.63
N ILE A 894 -6.01 10.96 2.11
CA ILE A 894 -5.51 11.90 3.12
C ILE A 894 -5.43 11.33 4.54
N SER A 895 -6.07 10.19 4.81
CA SER A 895 -5.84 9.45 6.06
C SER A 895 -4.38 8.99 6.21
N LEU A 896 -3.62 8.95 5.12
CA LEU A 896 -2.16 8.71 5.11
C LEU A 896 -1.34 9.91 5.61
N VAL A 897 -1.93 11.07 5.94
CA VAL A 897 -1.19 12.24 6.46
C VAL A 897 -1.17 12.24 8.00
N ASP A 898 -2.17 11.65 8.64
CA ASP A 898 -2.38 11.64 10.09
C ASP A 898 -2.27 10.22 10.71
N PHE A 899 -1.77 9.21 9.98
CA PHE A 899 -1.70 7.84 10.49
C PHE A 899 -0.67 7.72 11.62
N LYS A 900 -1.09 7.09 12.71
CA LYS A 900 -0.23 6.75 13.84
C LYS A 900 -0.45 5.28 14.17
N VAL A 901 0.65 4.54 14.26
CA VAL A 901 0.61 3.13 14.66
C VAL A 901 -0.03 3.02 16.05
N LEU A 902 -0.98 2.11 16.21
CA LEU A 902 -1.62 1.81 17.49
C LEU A 902 -0.59 1.14 18.42
N GLU A 903 -0.18 1.86 19.46
CA GLU A 903 0.72 1.33 20.50
C GLU A 903 -0.08 0.80 21.71
N TYR A 904 0.20 -0.43 22.09
CA TYR A 904 -0.45 -1.15 23.19
C TYR A 904 0.36 -1.10 24.48
N ARG A 905 0.89 0.08 24.85
CA ARG A 905 1.64 0.29 26.10
C ARG A 905 0.83 -0.06 27.34
N ALA A 906 1.55 -0.45 28.40
CA ALA A 906 0.97 -0.66 29.71
C ALA A 906 0.31 0.65 30.18
N THR A 907 -0.96 0.57 30.58
CA THR A 907 -1.68 1.75 31.04
C THR A 907 -1.32 1.98 32.51
N THR A 908 -0.26 2.73 32.79
CA THR A 908 -0.05 3.23 34.14
C THR A 908 -1.14 4.27 34.45
N LYS A 909 -1.80 4.14 35.62
CA LYS A 909 -2.76 5.17 36.10
C LYS A 909 -2.08 6.53 36.24
N MET A 910 -0.76 6.51 36.44
CA MET A 910 0.12 7.66 36.60
C MET A 910 1.01 7.82 35.36
N VAL A 911 1.05 9.02 34.80
CA VAL A 911 1.84 9.40 33.62
C VAL A 911 2.64 10.66 33.95
N VAL A 912 3.77 10.84 33.30
CA VAL A 912 4.58 12.06 33.40
C VAL A 912 4.33 12.89 32.15
N ALA A 913 4.17 14.21 32.30
CA ALA A 913 4.12 15.10 31.16
C ALA A 913 5.50 15.13 30.48
N ASP A 914 5.55 14.82 29.19
CA ASP A 914 6.79 14.94 28.41
C ASP A 914 7.28 16.40 28.37
N THR A 915 8.55 16.60 28.01
CA THR A 915 9.18 17.93 28.06
C THR A 915 8.44 18.97 27.22
N ALA A 916 7.99 18.60 26.02
CA ALA A 916 7.26 19.52 25.13
C ALA A 916 5.90 19.91 25.74
N LEU A 917 5.17 18.96 26.30
CA LEU A 917 3.90 19.20 26.97
C LEU A 917 4.10 20.04 28.24
N ARG A 918 5.18 19.85 29.00
CA ARG A 918 5.51 20.70 30.15
C ARG A 918 5.70 22.15 29.77
N GLU A 919 6.44 22.40 28.68
CA GLU A 919 6.65 23.73 28.13
C GLU A 919 5.32 24.35 27.66
N GLN A 920 4.45 23.57 27.01
CA GLN A 920 3.12 24.04 26.63
C GLN A 920 2.25 24.40 27.83
N ILE A 921 2.23 23.55 28.87
CA ILE A 921 1.48 23.80 30.10
C ILE A 921 2.01 25.06 30.81
N ALA A 922 3.31 25.33 30.74
CA ALA A 922 3.94 26.51 31.34
C ALA A 922 3.49 27.83 30.70
N LYS A 923 3.05 27.83 29.42
CA LYS A 923 2.58 29.04 28.71
C LYS A 923 1.25 29.61 29.22
N PHE A 924 0.47 28.84 29.97
CA PHE A 924 -0.81 29.28 30.52
C PHE A 924 -0.67 29.73 31.99
N THR A 925 -1.60 30.54 32.50
CA THR A 925 -1.61 30.87 33.94
C THR A 925 -2.19 29.71 34.75
N LEU A 926 -1.66 29.46 35.96
CA LEU A 926 -2.17 28.41 36.86
C LEU A 926 -3.68 28.57 37.12
N ARG A 927 -4.13 29.79 37.45
CA ARG A 927 -5.56 30.09 37.65
C ARG A 927 -6.41 29.85 36.40
N GLY A 928 -5.88 30.14 35.21
CA GLY A 928 -6.57 29.90 33.94
C GLY A 928 -6.77 28.41 33.65
N LEU A 929 -5.74 27.60 33.86
CA LEU A 929 -5.81 26.15 33.71
C LEU A 929 -6.75 25.51 34.74
N MET A 930 -6.72 25.96 36.00
CA MET A 930 -7.63 25.46 37.04
C MET A 930 -9.10 25.70 36.66
N ARG A 931 -9.45 26.90 36.18
CA ARG A 931 -10.84 27.20 35.74
C ARG A 931 -11.26 26.37 34.53
N LYS A 932 -10.38 26.20 33.55
CA LYS A 932 -10.70 25.44 32.32
C LYS A 932 -10.83 23.93 32.54
N THR A 933 -9.99 23.37 33.42
CA THR A 933 -9.85 21.91 33.57
C THR A 933 -10.53 21.35 34.81
N GLY A 934 -10.85 22.19 35.79
CA GLY A 934 -11.31 21.78 37.12
C GLY A 934 -10.27 21.00 37.93
N LEU A 935 -8.98 21.08 37.57
CA LEU A 935 -7.90 20.40 38.28
C LEU A 935 -7.34 21.27 39.42
N SER A 936 -6.83 20.61 40.46
CA SER A 936 -6.18 21.31 41.58
C SER A 936 -4.85 21.95 41.16
N GLN A 937 -4.48 23.04 41.83
CA GLN A 937 -3.19 23.73 41.63
C GLN A 937 -2.01 22.75 41.71
N HIS A 938 -1.99 21.91 42.76
CA HIS A 938 -0.94 20.92 42.99
C HIS A 938 -0.78 19.92 41.84
N THR A 939 -1.88 19.51 41.20
CA THR A 939 -1.85 18.59 40.05
C THR A 939 -1.23 19.24 38.82
N ILE A 940 -1.49 20.53 38.59
CA ILE A 940 -0.94 21.29 37.45
C ILE A 940 0.55 21.60 37.68
N GLU A 941 0.93 21.93 38.91
CA GLU A 941 2.34 22.12 39.30
C GLU A 941 3.14 20.82 39.20
N ALA A 942 2.56 19.69 39.63
CA ALA A 942 3.16 18.38 39.46
C ALA A 942 3.41 18.05 37.98
N MET A 943 2.48 18.39 37.08
CA MET A 943 2.69 18.24 35.63
C MET A 943 3.85 19.08 35.13
N ARG A 944 3.91 20.37 35.48
CA ARG A 944 5.00 21.29 35.08
C ARG A 944 6.36 20.81 35.58
N ALA A 945 6.40 20.27 36.79
CA ALA A 945 7.60 19.75 37.41
C ALA A 945 8.03 18.37 36.88
N GLY A 946 7.31 17.78 35.92
CA GLY A 946 7.61 16.43 35.41
C GLY A 946 7.41 15.33 36.43
N LYS A 947 6.51 15.54 37.40
CA LYS A 947 6.11 14.53 38.37
C LYS A 947 4.96 13.70 37.81
N ALA A 948 4.86 12.46 38.28
CA ALA A 948 3.81 11.56 37.86
C ALA A 948 2.43 12.07 38.34
N VAL A 949 1.45 12.09 37.43
CA VAL A 949 0.08 12.53 37.69
C VAL A 949 -0.93 11.56 37.09
N ARG A 950 -2.19 11.60 37.53
CA ARG A 950 -3.22 10.73 36.94
C ARG A 950 -3.39 11.03 35.44
N ARG A 951 -3.47 10.00 34.61
CA ARG A 951 -3.63 10.11 33.15
C ARG A 951 -4.86 10.93 32.75
N GLN A 952 -5.96 10.79 33.47
CA GLN A 952 -7.18 11.57 33.24
C GLN A 952 -6.95 13.07 33.49
N SER A 953 -6.15 13.41 34.50
CA SER A 953 -5.77 14.79 34.77
C SER A 953 -4.89 15.34 33.65
N LEU A 954 -3.90 14.58 33.17
CA LEU A 954 -3.05 15.03 32.06
C LEU A 954 -3.86 15.19 30.77
N ARG A 955 -4.81 14.28 30.50
CA ARG A 955 -5.71 14.35 29.35
C ARG A 955 -6.61 15.59 29.38
N ARG A 956 -7.19 15.92 30.54
CA ARG A 956 -7.98 17.15 30.72
C ARG A 956 -7.17 18.41 30.43
N ILE A 957 -5.90 18.44 30.84
CA ILE A 957 -5.00 19.53 30.49
C ILE A 957 -4.79 19.58 28.99
N VAL A 958 -4.40 18.47 28.36
CA VAL A 958 -4.14 18.39 26.91
C VAL A 958 -5.37 18.81 26.10
N GLU A 959 -6.57 18.42 26.50
CA GLU A 959 -7.83 18.80 25.85
C GLU A 959 -8.20 20.28 26.06
N SER A 960 -7.64 20.94 27.08
CA SER A 960 -7.91 22.36 27.39
C SER A 960 -6.91 23.36 26.82
N ILE A 961 -5.73 22.86 26.45
CA ILE A 961 -4.62 23.64 25.85
C ILE A 961 -4.49 23.40 24.33
N ARG A 962 -5.21 22.40 23.81
CA ARG A 962 -5.58 22.30 22.39
C ARG A 962 -6.78 23.19 22.14
#